data_AF-A0A9Q1BY19-F1
#
_entry.id   AF-A0A9Q1BY19-F1
#
_cell.length_a   1.000
_cell.length_b   1.000
_cell.length_c   1.000
_cell.angle_alpha   90.00
_cell.angle_beta   90.00
_cell.angle_gamma   90.00
#
_symmetry.space_group_name_H-M   'P 1'
#
loop_
_entity.id
_entity.type
_entity.pdbx_description
1 polymer ?
#
loop_
_entity_poly.entity_id
_entity_poly.type
_entity_poly.pdbx_seq_one_letter_code
_entity_poly.pdbx_strand_id
1 'polypeptide(L)'
;MFTISHYIHFVSYHAYPSLLQAEVFTYSHFKEKIASTLQTDECTKLANFFKIPKDQTDVILSSDKPSENLLYALEEKGILQPYNVERLRDAFVNLEIYTFCLYVAEIYQKTRAQSTSYGRFLATLSAHLTASIPADLCNFFSISDEKKSKIISSQNPGLSLLLSLDEMGVIKISEVGALVEPLRKKQLVQAVAKIHEYQLIVEEAERLLQKREDLTEEGKKDIFIQGLKKKIYSWYETMTPVPWKKSCKWKSTELFIACSLILTDKKAKGMSAPSEPDIKMQYTEIFSHENLKSEIRIILEGDPGSGKTMLMSQLAYDWCLGKFKDIEVLILLPLKFVEQKSIVQAIKDFYFPEDERFSVSDIESFLSNRAISKYLLLDGLEEYNDGMIEREQSEVTRIMLKFKYPTCKVVISSRSDYAKHLPKCTTLKLAKFSDDERNSYIQKVFPDKPMTKVKVRKAIKDNPFIRDLCSIPLLFVLVVHNIESMLKLGMGRFDRVTPFVKNMVDTLCPVGTSVTKTEELALEYGKTKRTTLEELAYNGLCRGHQQLFWQKDFVELTISNSKDWIDAGVLVVEESSGAAVTENMDQDLTGITAAKREDVSVAKQGKHPTPSSTGAVARLPSDVSVKSKSASSLGAGSKRDSETRTEAGDSKLQSETMLTGGSTAKHVPQQVRFLHKIIQEWFAANHLAYTISRYRGESYVERFINEQLPLIDPSDLHFVLRFTVALQPPCCHLIIKYLLRSYSKEGNIPEHIMDCIFLCFAEYEGESGSNMLDTVAKVCKEDITIFRKNSRLLQQAKVRFMELASICGILSRKLQLSDVVVSASSNALEFSSGIMMEAQDTLEEIEIIDRGGAVTKEDSKKVVKFITKCPLIRQACFTSPSEPPLLDKRTVSFLREDEKTVTWKTGSQKSRTFNTIKETWMIGSETSTTSKTSTGADSDWTTLEAKGIISTNGGIIEIPNTGVQLEIPPNALPEGMHQCNICMRIIPPDSSDKASTDFTINSSVIVELLPDNLTFQHQVKLSIPHCFQLKKEAKPVAKLFMSHHKEGARPIWKEKTDQPYELTDTRCVISLDSFCWVKYYVDGRVVDGKRLKVYAAGKKLFPSESVYVAEVGYYPDVPGGGQKLRSNPQLLVASKKSFVFFREGEQPLKLLLQKIVPSKWRHLQETQNPKEIPFEYIAQGEERSCPFVFMKDSQGPAFPIFIFRACQGSRGVRLLDRPKIWVSKMHLGQEDEQVPEV
;
A
#
# COMPACT_ATOMS: atom_id res chain seq x y z
N MET A 1 25.20 -36.24 13.78
CA MET A 1 25.17 -35.62 12.44
C MET A 1 26.46 -35.83 11.65
N PHE A 2 27.64 -35.33 12.07
CA PHE A 2 28.89 -35.39 11.27
C PHE A 2 29.31 -36.79 10.76
N THR A 3 28.91 -37.88 11.43
CA THR A 3 29.17 -39.26 11.01
C THR A 3 28.31 -39.76 9.85
N ILE A 4 27.08 -39.25 9.69
CA ILE A 4 26.10 -39.77 8.69
C ILE A 4 26.52 -39.39 7.27
N SER A 5 26.98 -38.16 7.07
CA SER A 5 27.47 -37.70 5.75
C SER A 5 28.66 -38.52 5.25
N HIS A 6 29.54 -38.97 6.15
CA HIS A 6 30.65 -39.87 5.78
C HIS A 6 30.16 -41.28 5.42
N TYR A 7 29.17 -41.81 6.15
CA TYR A 7 28.63 -43.15 5.88
C TYR A 7 27.97 -43.22 4.49
N ILE A 8 27.15 -42.22 4.14
CA ILE A 8 26.55 -42.11 2.79
C ILE A 8 27.63 -42.00 1.71
N HIS A 9 28.66 -41.18 1.92
CA HIS A 9 29.74 -40.98 0.95
C HIS A 9 30.62 -42.24 0.76
N PHE A 10 30.78 -43.04 1.81
CA PHE A 10 31.56 -44.29 1.79
C PHE A 10 30.80 -45.44 1.11
N VAL A 11 29.50 -45.61 1.42
CA VAL A 11 28.63 -46.62 0.78
C VAL A 11 28.47 -46.33 -0.72
N SER A 12 28.32 -45.04 -1.09
CA SER A 12 28.16 -44.61 -2.50
C SER A 12 29.33 -44.99 -3.40
N TYR A 13 30.55 -45.16 -2.87
CA TYR A 13 31.74 -45.41 -3.68
C TYR A 13 32.07 -46.90 -3.88
N HIS A 14 31.50 -47.80 -3.07
CA HIS A 14 31.92 -49.21 -3.02
C HIS A 14 30.80 -50.25 -3.02
N ALA A 15 29.51 -49.88 -2.90
CA ALA A 15 28.43 -50.87 -2.75
C ALA A 15 27.70 -51.29 -4.05
N TYR A 16 27.36 -50.35 -4.96
CA TYR A 16 26.46 -50.65 -6.09
C TYR A 16 26.85 -49.98 -7.43
N PRO A 17 27.87 -50.48 -8.15
CA PRO A 17 28.24 -49.97 -9.48
C PRO A 17 27.21 -50.24 -10.59
N SER A 18 26.35 -51.26 -10.43
CA SER A 18 25.47 -51.77 -11.49
C SER A 18 24.31 -50.84 -11.89
N LEU A 19 23.88 -49.94 -11.00
CA LEU A 19 22.82 -48.97 -11.31
C LEU A 19 23.22 -47.91 -12.36
N LEU A 20 24.54 -47.63 -12.48
CA LEU A 20 25.09 -46.67 -13.44
C LEU A 20 25.46 -47.29 -14.80
N GLN A 21 25.24 -48.60 -14.97
CA GLN A 21 25.53 -49.33 -16.21
C GLN A 21 24.30 -49.57 -17.10
N ALA A 22 23.11 -49.17 -16.65
CA ALA A 22 21.89 -49.21 -17.45
C ALA A 22 21.76 -47.92 -18.28
N GLU A 23 21.77 -48.02 -19.62
CA GLU A 23 21.78 -46.86 -20.52
C GLU A 23 20.56 -45.93 -20.37
N VAL A 24 19.44 -46.41 -19.83
CA VAL A 24 18.25 -45.58 -19.52
C VAL A 24 17.60 -45.97 -18.19
N PHE A 25 17.80 -45.14 -17.15
CA PHE A 25 17.06 -45.26 -15.89
C PHE A 25 15.67 -44.61 -16.02
N THR A 26 14.66 -45.42 -16.35
CA THR A 26 13.27 -44.99 -16.56
C THR A 26 12.49 -44.84 -15.25
N TYR A 27 11.35 -44.16 -15.31
CA TYR A 27 10.45 -44.05 -14.16
C TYR A 27 9.88 -45.40 -13.71
N SER A 28 9.61 -46.31 -14.66
CA SER A 28 9.15 -47.67 -14.35
C SER A 28 10.20 -48.45 -13.55
N HIS A 29 11.47 -48.40 -13.97
CA HIS A 29 12.58 -48.99 -13.21
C HIS A 29 12.72 -48.35 -11.82
N PHE A 30 12.54 -47.04 -11.68
CA PHE A 30 12.50 -46.37 -10.37
C PHE A 30 11.36 -46.91 -9.49
N LYS A 31 10.11 -46.94 -9.98
CA LYS A 31 8.96 -47.43 -9.19
C LYS A 31 9.10 -48.89 -8.81
N GLU A 32 9.49 -49.74 -9.75
CA GLU A 32 9.80 -51.15 -9.52
C GLU A 32 10.85 -51.30 -8.40
N LYS A 33 11.93 -50.51 -8.46
CA LYS A 33 13.04 -50.63 -7.52
C LYS A 33 12.73 -50.09 -6.11
N ILE A 34 11.88 -49.07 -6.01
CA ILE A 34 11.33 -48.62 -4.72
C ILE A 34 10.33 -49.67 -4.18
N ALA A 35 9.41 -50.16 -5.01
CA ALA A 35 8.41 -51.15 -4.60
C ALA A 35 9.04 -52.48 -4.13
N SER A 36 10.10 -52.94 -4.80
CA SER A 36 10.84 -54.15 -4.42
C SER A 36 11.67 -54.01 -3.13
N THR A 37 11.74 -52.82 -2.54
CA THR A 37 12.59 -52.50 -1.39
C THR A 37 11.78 -52.07 -0.16
N LEU A 38 10.66 -51.35 -0.37
CA LEU A 38 9.79 -50.87 0.71
C LEU A 38 9.13 -52.01 1.51
N GLN A 39 9.28 -51.96 2.83
CA GLN A 39 8.64 -52.87 3.77
C GLN A 39 7.22 -52.41 4.14
N THR A 40 6.38 -53.32 4.67
CA THR A 40 4.97 -53.03 4.95
C THR A 40 4.76 -52.00 6.08
N ASP A 41 5.67 -51.94 7.06
CA ASP A 41 5.64 -50.90 8.10
C ASP A 41 6.12 -49.54 7.56
N GLU A 42 7.12 -49.52 6.67
CA GLU A 42 7.52 -48.32 5.92
C GLU A 42 6.35 -47.79 5.06
N CYS A 43 5.64 -48.69 4.39
CA CYS A 43 4.40 -48.35 3.66
C CYS A 43 3.34 -47.76 4.59
N THR A 44 3.19 -48.29 5.80
CA THR A 44 2.28 -47.77 6.82
C THR A 44 2.70 -46.38 7.30
N LYS A 45 4.00 -46.14 7.54
CA LYS A 45 4.56 -44.83 7.91
C LYS A 45 4.32 -43.80 6.80
N LEU A 46 4.61 -44.16 5.55
CA LEU A 46 4.42 -43.32 4.37
C LEU A 46 2.94 -42.97 4.12
N ALA A 47 2.04 -43.94 4.23
CA ALA A 47 0.60 -43.71 4.08
C ALA A 47 0.07 -42.72 5.14
N ASN A 48 0.53 -42.83 6.39
CA ASN A 48 0.18 -41.90 7.46
C ASN A 48 0.80 -40.50 7.23
N PHE A 49 2.08 -40.42 6.84
CA PHE A 49 2.78 -39.16 6.54
C PHE A 49 2.09 -38.37 5.43
N PHE A 50 1.71 -39.05 4.35
CA PHE A 50 0.96 -38.48 3.22
C PHE A 50 -0.56 -38.40 3.46
N LYS A 51 -1.02 -38.66 4.70
CA LYS A 51 -2.42 -38.55 5.13
C LYS A 51 -3.39 -39.26 4.17
N ILE A 52 -3.04 -40.50 3.79
CA ILE A 52 -3.92 -41.37 3.00
C ILE A 52 -5.12 -41.77 3.89
N PRO A 53 -6.37 -41.61 3.42
CA PRO A 53 -7.57 -41.99 4.18
C PRO A 53 -7.44 -43.40 4.74
N LYS A 54 -7.85 -43.61 6.00
CA LYS A 54 -7.57 -44.88 6.69
C LYS A 54 -8.22 -46.07 5.99
N ASP A 55 -9.43 -45.89 5.49
CA ASP A 55 -10.16 -46.81 4.61
C ASP A 55 -9.38 -47.19 3.34
N GLN A 56 -8.67 -46.24 2.72
CA GLN A 56 -7.81 -46.51 1.56
C GLN A 56 -6.48 -47.17 1.97
N THR A 57 -5.90 -46.74 3.10
CA THR A 57 -4.66 -47.28 3.67
C THR A 57 -4.82 -48.75 4.08
N ASP A 58 -5.89 -49.08 4.79
CA ASP A 58 -6.18 -50.45 5.25
C ASP A 58 -6.37 -51.40 4.05
N VAL A 59 -6.94 -50.93 2.94
CA VAL A 59 -7.06 -51.70 1.66
C VAL A 59 -5.71 -51.85 0.95
N ILE A 60 -4.88 -50.81 0.91
CA ILE A 60 -3.54 -50.89 0.29
C ILE A 60 -2.65 -51.88 1.07
N LEU A 61 -2.62 -51.77 2.40
CA LEU A 61 -1.77 -52.58 3.28
C LEU A 61 -2.22 -54.05 3.39
N SER A 62 -3.48 -54.37 3.07
CA SER A 62 -4.01 -55.74 3.02
C SER A 62 -3.97 -56.39 1.62
N SER A 63 -3.45 -55.68 0.61
CA SER A 63 -3.27 -56.22 -0.74
C SER A 63 -2.02 -57.08 -0.89
N ASP A 64 -1.99 -57.96 -1.90
CA ASP A 64 -0.84 -58.85 -2.21
C ASP A 64 0.47 -58.08 -2.52
N LYS A 65 0.37 -56.77 -2.81
CA LYS A 65 1.48 -55.90 -3.17
C LYS A 65 1.32 -54.50 -2.55
N PRO A 66 1.49 -54.35 -1.23
CA PRO A 66 1.24 -53.08 -0.55
C PRO A 66 2.15 -51.96 -1.07
N SER A 67 3.41 -52.28 -1.40
CA SER A 67 4.39 -51.31 -1.88
C SER A 67 4.09 -50.78 -3.29
N GLU A 68 3.69 -51.64 -4.24
CA GLU A 68 3.28 -51.18 -5.59
C GLU A 68 1.98 -50.36 -5.53
N ASN A 69 0.98 -50.84 -4.77
CA ASN A 69 -0.32 -50.19 -4.65
C ASN A 69 -0.23 -48.86 -3.88
N LEU A 70 0.69 -48.73 -2.91
CA LEU A 70 0.98 -47.46 -2.25
C LEU A 70 1.59 -46.45 -3.22
N LEU A 71 2.61 -46.84 -3.99
CA LEU A 71 3.21 -45.92 -4.98
C LEU A 71 2.16 -45.46 -6.00
N TYR A 72 1.33 -46.37 -6.50
CA TYR A 72 0.23 -46.03 -7.40
C TYR A 72 -0.79 -45.06 -6.75
N ALA A 73 -1.16 -45.25 -5.49
CA ALA A 73 -2.03 -44.31 -4.76
C ALA A 73 -1.37 -42.94 -4.50
N LEU A 74 -0.04 -42.88 -4.36
CA LEU A 74 0.71 -41.63 -4.31
C LEU A 74 0.80 -40.95 -5.68
N GLU A 75 0.79 -41.70 -6.77
CA GLU A 75 0.69 -41.18 -8.14
C GLU A 75 -0.68 -40.60 -8.46
N GLU A 76 -1.78 -41.30 -8.12
CA GLU A 76 -3.14 -40.78 -8.31
C GLU A 76 -3.39 -39.49 -7.51
N LYS A 77 -2.72 -39.33 -6.37
CA LYS A 77 -2.72 -38.11 -5.56
C LYS A 77 -1.73 -37.02 -6.03
N GLY A 78 -0.95 -37.27 -7.10
CA GLY A 78 0.07 -36.33 -7.60
C GLY A 78 1.26 -36.10 -6.66
N ILE A 79 1.42 -36.93 -5.62
CA ILE A 79 2.51 -36.84 -4.64
C ILE A 79 3.81 -37.42 -5.23
N LEU A 80 3.68 -38.44 -6.07
CA LEU A 80 4.76 -39.06 -6.83
C LEU A 80 4.51 -38.90 -8.34
N GLN A 81 5.51 -38.50 -9.12
CA GLN A 81 5.39 -38.30 -10.58
C GLN A 81 6.71 -38.63 -11.33
N PRO A 82 6.68 -38.91 -12.66
CA PRO A 82 7.87 -39.20 -13.48
C PRO A 82 8.96 -38.12 -13.52
N TYR A 83 8.63 -36.92 -13.06
CA TYR A 83 9.45 -35.71 -13.07
C TYR A 83 9.54 -35.06 -11.68
N ASN A 84 8.92 -35.65 -10.65
CA ASN A 84 8.98 -35.19 -9.27
C ASN A 84 8.87 -36.38 -8.31
N VAL A 85 10.00 -36.72 -7.69
CA VAL A 85 10.10 -37.70 -6.60
C VAL A 85 10.51 -37.05 -5.27
N GLU A 86 10.60 -35.71 -5.21
CA GLU A 86 11.15 -35.00 -4.06
C GLU A 86 10.27 -35.16 -2.81
N ARG A 87 8.94 -35.08 -2.96
CA ARG A 87 8.02 -35.31 -1.83
C ARG A 87 8.20 -36.69 -1.21
N LEU A 88 8.54 -37.71 -2.02
CA LEU A 88 8.84 -39.07 -1.54
C LEU A 88 10.25 -39.20 -0.96
N ARG A 89 11.28 -38.58 -1.57
CA ARG A 89 12.63 -38.46 -0.99
C ARG A 89 12.58 -37.82 0.40
N ASP A 90 11.83 -36.72 0.52
CA ASP A 90 11.72 -35.96 1.77
C ASP A 90 10.90 -36.71 2.81
N ALA A 91 9.90 -37.49 2.40
CA ALA A 91 9.25 -38.44 3.29
C ALA A 91 10.22 -39.54 3.77
N PHE A 92 11.09 -40.07 2.90
CA PHE A 92 12.11 -41.04 3.32
C PHE A 92 13.08 -40.44 4.36
N VAL A 93 13.51 -39.18 4.18
CA VAL A 93 14.36 -38.48 5.16
C VAL A 93 13.61 -38.24 6.49
N ASN A 94 12.38 -37.70 6.44
CA ASN A 94 11.62 -37.36 7.65
C ASN A 94 11.10 -38.59 8.42
N LEU A 95 10.94 -39.74 7.78
CA LEU A 95 10.50 -41.00 8.38
C LEU A 95 11.66 -41.95 8.73
N GLU A 96 12.90 -41.49 8.60
CA GLU A 96 14.13 -42.26 8.85
C GLU A 96 14.27 -43.53 7.99
N ILE A 97 13.67 -43.53 6.80
CA ILE A 97 13.78 -44.57 5.76
C ILE A 97 15.11 -44.37 5.02
N TYR A 98 16.22 -44.43 5.76
CA TYR A 98 17.59 -44.22 5.28
C TYR A 98 18.16 -45.42 4.48
N THR A 99 17.28 -46.16 3.80
CA THR A 99 17.61 -47.38 3.05
C THR A 99 17.93 -47.07 1.60
N PHE A 100 18.19 -48.12 0.81
CA PHE A 100 18.41 -48.07 -0.64
C PHE A 100 17.31 -47.30 -1.41
N CYS A 101 16.08 -47.17 -0.86
CA CYS A 101 15.02 -46.31 -1.37
C CYS A 101 15.44 -44.84 -1.53
N LEU A 102 16.13 -44.27 -0.54
CA LEU A 102 16.60 -42.88 -0.57
C LEU A 102 17.68 -42.69 -1.64
N TYR A 103 18.63 -43.63 -1.74
CA TYR A 103 19.69 -43.65 -2.76
C TYR A 103 19.13 -43.77 -4.19
N VAL A 104 18.11 -44.62 -4.38
CA VAL A 104 17.41 -44.77 -5.67
C VAL A 104 16.66 -43.47 -6.04
N ALA A 105 16.03 -42.79 -5.10
CA ALA A 105 15.40 -41.48 -5.33
C ALA A 105 16.44 -40.39 -5.66
N GLU A 106 17.58 -40.35 -4.97
CA GLU A 106 18.67 -39.41 -5.29
C GLU A 106 19.27 -39.65 -6.68
N ILE A 107 19.52 -40.91 -7.09
CA ILE A 107 20.00 -41.22 -8.44
C ILE A 107 18.97 -40.84 -9.50
N TYR A 108 17.69 -41.15 -9.26
CA TYR A 108 16.62 -40.78 -10.17
C TYR A 108 16.52 -39.26 -10.36
N GLN A 109 16.72 -38.49 -9.28
CA GLN A 109 16.75 -37.04 -9.31
C GLN A 109 18.00 -36.50 -10.05
N LYS A 110 19.20 -36.98 -9.68
CA LYS A 110 20.48 -36.53 -10.25
C LYS A 110 20.59 -36.80 -11.76
N THR A 111 20.05 -37.93 -12.23
CA THR A 111 20.05 -38.29 -13.67
C THR A 111 19.03 -37.54 -14.51
N ARG A 112 18.14 -36.72 -13.93
CA ARG A 112 16.97 -36.15 -14.62
C ARG A 112 16.71 -34.65 -14.36
N ALA A 113 17.74 -33.85 -14.08
CA ALA A 113 17.60 -32.40 -13.82
C ALA A 113 16.79 -31.64 -14.90
N GLN A 114 17.06 -31.90 -16.19
CA GLN A 114 16.31 -31.32 -17.33
C GLN A 114 14.83 -31.74 -17.37
N SER A 115 14.48 -32.92 -16.81
CA SER A 115 13.09 -33.42 -16.83
C SER A 115 12.12 -32.58 -16.00
N THR A 116 12.63 -31.78 -15.05
CA THR A 116 11.80 -30.86 -14.26
C THR A 116 11.13 -29.80 -15.12
N SER A 117 11.75 -29.37 -16.23
CA SER A 117 11.16 -28.40 -17.17
C SER A 117 10.05 -29.04 -18.00
N TYR A 118 10.29 -30.26 -18.49
CA TYR A 118 9.27 -31.05 -19.20
C TYR A 118 8.07 -31.37 -18.30
N GLY A 119 8.32 -31.78 -17.05
CA GLY A 119 7.27 -32.01 -16.05
C GLY A 119 6.44 -30.77 -15.73
N ARG A 120 7.10 -29.61 -15.54
CA ARG A 120 6.44 -28.29 -15.42
C ARG A 120 5.55 -28.01 -16.64
N PHE A 121 6.04 -28.26 -17.84
CA PHE A 121 5.29 -28.10 -19.09
C PHE A 121 4.08 -29.04 -19.17
N LEU A 122 4.22 -30.35 -18.93
CA LEU A 122 3.11 -31.31 -18.99
C LEU A 122 2.02 -30.97 -17.95
N ALA A 123 2.42 -30.60 -16.73
CA ALA A 123 1.49 -30.18 -15.68
C ALA A 123 0.73 -28.91 -16.07
N THR A 124 1.42 -27.89 -16.59
CA THR A 124 0.82 -26.62 -17.05
C THR A 124 -0.10 -26.84 -18.25
N LEU A 125 0.33 -27.67 -19.22
CA LEU A 125 -0.48 -28.00 -20.39
C LEU A 125 -1.75 -28.77 -19.99
N SER A 126 -1.67 -29.69 -19.02
CA SER A 126 -2.83 -30.46 -18.54
C SER A 126 -3.97 -29.59 -18.03
N ALA A 127 -3.68 -28.40 -17.47
CA ALA A 127 -4.68 -27.46 -16.98
C ALA A 127 -5.55 -26.85 -18.10
N HIS A 128 -5.09 -26.89 -19.35
CA HIS A 128 -5.87 -26.52 -20.53
C HIS A 128 -6.68 -27.69 -21.14
N LEU A 129 -6.48 -28.93 -20.68
CA LEU A 129 -7.06 -30.16 -21.24
C LEU A 129 -8.21 -30.70 -20.37
N THR A 130 -9.19 -29.86 -20.01
CA THR A 130 -10.31 -30.25 -19.15
C THR A 130 -11.60 -30.61 -19.93
N ALA A 131 -12.65 -31.03 -19.24
CA ALA A 131 -13.90 -31.55 -19.81
C ALA A 131 -13.67 -32.69 -20.84
N SER A 132 -14.31 -32.66 -22.02
CA SER A 132 -14.25 -33.74 -23.02
C SER A 132 -12.93 -33.81 -23.82
N ILE A 133 -12.05 -32.82 -23.67
CA ILE A 133 -10.85 -32.67 -24.50
C ILE A 133 -9.95 -33.91 -24.46
N PRO A 134 -9.68 -34.56 -23.32
CA PRO A 134 -8.86 -35.77 -23.30
C PRO A 134 -9.49 -36.95 -24.05
N ALA A 135 -10.81 -37.14 -23.95
CA ALA A 135 -11.52 -38.19 -24.69
C ALA A 135 -11.46 -37.98 -26.21
N ASP A 136 -11.60 -36.72 -26.65
CA ASP A 136 -11.43 -36.32 -28.04
C ASP A 136 -10.01 -36.56 -28.56
N LEU A 137 -8.99 -36.27 -27.75
CA LEU A 137 -7.59 -36.48 -28.11
C LEU A 137 -7.20 -37.95 -28.11
N CYS A 138 -7.75 -38.77 -27.21
CA CYS A 138 -7.63 -40.24 -27.27
C CYS A 138 -8.11 -40.78 -28.62
N ASN A 139 -9.25 -40.28 -29.13
CA ASN A 139 -9.76 -40.66 -30.46
C ASN A 139 -8.81 -40.17 -31.58
N PHE A 140 -8.29 -38.95 -31.49
CA PHE A 140 -7.37 -38.39 -32.50
C PHE A 140 -6.05 -39.19 -32.60
N PHE A 141 -5.47 -39.58 -31.46
CA PHE A 141 -4.23 -40.36 -31.40
C PHE A 141 -4.47 -41.89 -31.45
N SER A 142 -5.70 -42.34 -31.74
CA SER A 142 -6.08 -43.76 -31.85
C SER A 142 -5.70 -44.60 -30.61
N ILE A 143 -5.83 -44.01 -29.41
CA ILE A 143 -5.60 -44.71 -28.14
C ILE A 143 -6.71 -45.76 -27.92
N SER A 144 -6.33 -46.98 -27.55
CA SER A 144 -7.26 -48.09 -27.32
C SER A 144 -8.32 -47.76 -26.25
N ASP A 145 -9.53 -48.28 -26.42
CA ASP A 145 -10.64 -47.98 -25.49
C ASP A 145 -10.37 -48.40 -24.03
N GLU A 146 -9.48 -49.37 -23.80
CA GLU A 146 -9.01 -49.75 -22.46
C GLU A 146 -8.10 -48.68 -21.83
N LYS A 147 -7.10 -48.15 -22.55
CA LYS A 147 -6.28 -47.02 -22.05
C LYS A 147 -7.13 -45.75 -21.95
N LYS A 148 -7.98 -45.47 -22.94
CA LYS A 148 -8.86 -44.31 -23.01
C LYS A 148 -9.88 -44.27 -21.87
N SER A 149 -10.48 -45.40 -21.48
CA SER A 149 -11.37 -45.44 -20.30
C SER A 149 -10.60 -45.13 -19.01
N LYS A 150 -9.44 -45.74 -18.79
CA LYS A 150 -8.54 -45.44 -17.66
C LYS A 150 -8.11 -43.96 -17.59
N ILE A 151 -7.79 -43.35 -18.73
CA ILE A 151 -7.48 -41.91 -18.84
C ILE A 151 -8.68 -41.06 -18.42
N ILE A 152 -9.87 -41.36 -18.95
CA ILE A 152 -11.10 -40.59 -18.69
C ILE A 152 -11.56 -40.71 -17.23
N SER A 153 -11.35 -41.86 -16.58
CA SER A 153 -11.66 -42.06 -15.15
C SER A 153 -10.62 -41.49 -14.19
N SER A 154 -9.49 -40.97 -14.67
CA SER A 154 -8.43 -40.40 -13.83
C SER A 154 -8.88 -39.13 -13.10
N GLN A 155 -8.28 -38.84 -11.94
CA GLN A 155 -8.48 -37.56 -11.24
C GLN A 155 -8.01 -36.36 -12.08
N ASN A 156 -6.96 -36.55 -12.91
CA ASN A 156 -6.52 -35.58 -13.93
C ASN A 156 -6.40 -36.26 -15.31
N PRO A 157 -7.50 -36.35 -16.09
CA PRO A 157 -7.49 -36.96 -17.42
C PRO A 157 -6.58 -36.23 -18.42
N GLY A 158 -6.36 -34.92 -18.25
CA GLY A 158 -5.44 -34.14 -19.08
C GLY A 158 -3.99 -34.58 -18.91
N LEU A 159 -3.54 -34.77 -17.67
CA LEU A 159 -2.18 -35.24 -17.37
C LEU A 159 -2.04 -36.75 -17.68
N SER A 160 -3.04 -37.56 -17.35
CA SER A 160 -3.06 -39.00 -17.66
C SER A 160 -2.96 -39.26 -19.17
N LEU A 161 -3.64 -38.46 -20.00
CA LEU A 161 -3.45 -38.47 -21.44
C LEU A 161 -2.02 -38.10 -21.85
N LEU A 162 -1.49 -36.98 -21.35
CA LEU A 162 -0.16 -36.50 -21.73
C LEU A 162 0.94 -37.52 -21.38
N LEU A 163 0.86 -38.13 -20.19
CA LEU A 163 1.76 -39.22 -19.79
C LEU A 163 1.57 -40.46 -20.68
N SER A 164 0.34 -40.80 -21.07
CA SER A 164 0.09 -41.91 -22.02
C SER A 164 0.67 -41.65 -23.41
N LEU A 165 0.72 -40.38 -23.85
CA LEU A 165 1.34 -39.98 -25.13
C LEU A 165 2.87 -39.97 -25.05
N ASP A 166 3.45 -39.68 -23.88
CA ASP A 166 4.89 -39.81 -23.61
C ASP A 166 5.32 -41.29 -23.57
N GLU A 167 4.54 -42.16 -22.91
CA GLU A 167 4.72 -43.63 -22.95
C GLU A 167 4.65 -44.19 -24.37
N MET A 168 3.75 -43.65 -25.21
CA MET A 168 3.61 -44.03 -26.62
C MET A 168 4.67 -43.38 -27.52
N GLY A 169 5.54 -42.50 -26.99
CA GLY A 169 6.55 -41.77 -27.75
C GLY A 169 6.01 -40.80 -28.79
N VAL A 170 4.73 -40.41 -28.67
CA VAL A 170 4.04 -39.42 -29.53
C VAL A 170 4.46 -37.99 -29.17
N ILE A 171 4.81 -37.77 -27.91
CA ILE A 171 5.57 -36.62 -27.43
C ILE A 171 6.80 -37.11 -26.67
N LYS A 172 7.84 -36.26 -26.60
CA LYS A 172 9.08 -36.52 -25.88
C LYS A 172 9.63 -35.21 -25.32
N ILE A 173 10.59 -35.32 -24.39
CA ILE A 173 11.27 -34.17 -23.78
C ILE A 173 11.83 -33.14 -24.80
N SER A 174 12.29 -33.59 -25.97
CA SER A 174 12.81 -32.73 -27.03
C SER A 174 11.79 -32.36 -28.13
N GLU A 175 10.64 -33.04 -28.21
CA GLU A 175 9.69 -32.89 -29.32
C GLU A 175 8.25 -33.04 -28.84
N VAL A 176 7.52 -31.92 -28.82
CA VAL A 176 6.10 -31.85 -28.39
C VAL A 176 5.15 -31.38 -29.51
N GLY A 177 5.69 -31.17 -30.72
CA GLY A 177 4.97 -30.59 -31.87
C GLY A 177 3.73 -31.36 -32.32
N ALA A 178 3.68 -32.69 -32.09
CA ALA A 178 2.54 -33.54 -32.43
C ALA A 178 1.19 -33.08 -31.82
N LEU A 179 1.23 -32.36 -30.69
CA LEU A 179 0.05 -31.82 -30.02
C LEU A 179 -0.50 -30.55 -30.69
N VAL A 180 0.28 -29.83 -31.50
CA VAL A 180 -0.08 -28.50 -32.02
C VAL A 180 -1.34 -28.54 -32.90
N GLU A 181 -1.39 -29.46 -33.87
CA GLU A 181 -2.52 -29.60 -34.79
C GLU A 181 -3.85 -30.02 -34.13
N PRO A 182 -3.92 -31.07 -33.29
CA PRO A 182 -5.19 -31.43 -32.65
C PRO A 182 -5.70 -30.36 -31.68
N LEU A 183 -4.81 -29.69 -30.93
CA LEU A 183 -5.20 -28.61 -30.02
C LEU A 183 -5.66 -27.36 -30.79
N ARG A 184 -5.02 -27.03 -31.93
CA ARG A 184 -5.47 -25.99 -32.87
C ARG A 184 -6.86 -26.30 -33.42
N LYS A 185 -7.14 -27.56 -33.81
CA LYS A 185 -8.48 -28.02 -34.26
C LYS A 185 -9.54 -27.92 -33.16
N LYS A 186 -9.16 -28.08 -31.89
CA LYS A 186 -10.02 -27.84 -30.72
C LYS A 186 -10.07 -26.37 -30.26
N GLN A 187 -9.46 -25.45 -31.01
CA GLN A 187 -9.42 -24.01 -30.72
C GLN A 187 -8.75 -23.66 -29.37
N LEU A 188 -7.82 -24.50 -28.91
CA LEU A 188 -7.07 -24.33 -27.66
C LEU A 188 -5.80 -23.52 -27.91
N VAL A 189 -5.99 -22.25 -28.32
CA VAL A 189 -4.89 -21.35 -28.77
C VAL A 189 -3.80 -21.22 -27.70
N GLN A 190 -4.18 -21.17 -26.43
CA GLN A 190 -3.24 -21.04 -25.31
C GLN A 190 -2.40 -22.30 -25.06
N ALA A 191 -3.01 -23.48 -25.22
CA ALA A 191 -2.30 -24.75 -25.11
C ALA A 191 -1.23 -24.87 -26.20
N VAL A 192 -1.56 -24.43 -27.42
CA VAL A 192 -0.60 -24.30 -28.54
C VAL A 192 0.49 -23.27 -28.23
N ALA A 193 0.15 -22.12 -27.63
CA ALA A 193 1.14 -21.12 -27.22
C ALA A 193 2.12 -21.66 -26.15
N LYS A 194 1.63 -22.41 -25.15
CA LYS A 194 2.50 -23.09 -24.15
C LYS A 194 3.37 -24.20 -24.75
N ILE A 195 2.90 -24.90 -25.79
CA ILE A 195 3.74 -25.84 -26.56
C ILE A 195 4.85 -25.10 -27.30
N HIS A 196 4.55 -23.97 -27.95
CA HIS A 196 5.58 -23.15 -28.58
C HIS A 196 6.56 -22.55 -27.56
N GLU A 197 6.10 -22.11 -26.38
CA GLU A 197 6.97 -21.67 -25.27
C GLU A 197 7.98 -22.76 -24.88
N TYR A 198 7.51 -23.98 -24.68
CA TYR A 198 8.37 -25.10 -24.29
C TYR A 198 9.33 -25.53 -25.41
N GLN A 199 8.85 -25.70 -26.65
CA GLN A 199 9.70 -26.10 -27.77
C GLN A 199 10.81 -25.06 -28.03
N LEU A 200 10.50 -23.77 -27.89
CA LEU A 200 11.50 -22.69 -27.97
C LEU A 200 12.52 -22.70 -26.83
N ILE A 201 12.20 -23.25 -25.66
CA ILE A 201 13.17 -23.43 -24.54
C ILE A 201 14.10 -24.61 -24.86
N VAL A 202 13.56 -25.72 -25.36
CA VAL A 202 14.33 -26.90 -25.80
C VAL A 202 15.32 -26.54 -26.91
N GLU A 203 14.86 -25.90 -27.98
CA GLU A 203 15.70 -25.47 -29.11
C GLU A 203 16.84 -24.54 -28.68
N GLU A 204 16.65 -23.76 -27.61
CA GLU A 204 17.71 -22.92 -27.04
C GLU A 204 18.70 -23.78 -26.26
N ALA A 205 18.23 -24.64 -25.35
CA ALA A 205 19.11 -25.52 -24.56
C ALA A 205 20.01 -26.38 -25.45
N GLU A 206 19.48 -26.91 -26.56
CA GLU A 206 20.24 -27.66 -27.56
C GLU A 206 21.31 -26.79 -28.27
N ARG A 207 20.99 -25.54 -28.63
CA ARG A 207 21.99 -24.58 -29.17
C ARG A 207 23.06 -24.19 -28.15
N LEU A 208 22.68 -24.02 -26.88
CA LEU A 208 23.60 -23.62 -25.82
C LEU A 208 24.57 -24.75 -25.45
N LEU A 209 24.13 -26.00 -25.51
CA LEU A 209 25.02 -27.17 -25.42
C LEU A 209 26.07 -27.23 -26.54
N GLN A 210 25.81 -26.61 -27.69
CA GLN A 210 26.71 -26.56 -28.85
C GLN A 210 27.67 -25.35 -28.85
N LYS A 211 27.51 -24.36 -27.95
CA LYS A 211 28.37 -23.16 -27.90
C LYS A 211 28.81 -22.77 -26.49
N ARG A 212 30.04 -23.15 -26.14
CA ARG A 212 30.82 -22.54 -25.04
C ARG A 212 31.96 -21.70 -25.61
N GLU A 213 31.68 -20.42 -25.85
CA GLU A 213 32.66 -19.38 -26.19
C GLU A 213 32.49 -18.21 -25.22
N ASP A 214 33.58 -17.56 -24.81
CA ASP A 214 33.51 -16.41 -23.91
C ASP A 214 32.85 -15.22 -24.61
N LEU A 215 31.68 -14.82 -24.11
CA LEU A 215 30.87 -13.77 -24.70
C LEU A 215 31.43 -12.38 -24.38
N THR A 216 31.68 -11.59 -25.42
CA THR A 216 31.94 -10.15 -25.29
C THR A 216 30.73 -9.43 -24.69
N GLU A 217 30.94 -8.27 -24.06
CA GLU A 217 29.86 -7.49 -23.42
C GLU A 217 28.73 -7.10 -24.39
N GLU A 218 29.05 -6.79 -25.65
CA GLU A 218 28.02 -6.53 -26.68
C GLU A 218 27.26 -7.82 -27.05
N GLY A 219 27.95 -8.97 -27.11
CA GLY A 219 27.32 -10.28 -27.31
C GLY A 219 26.42 -10.71 -26.16
N LYS A 220 26.81 -10.45 -24.91
CA LYS A 220 25.94 -10.63 -23.73
C LYS A 220 24.68 -9.76 -23.84
N LYS A 221 24.85 -8.48 -24.18
CA LYS A 221 23.76 -7.52 -24.36
C LYS A 221 22.77 -7.94 -25.45
N ASP A 222 23.25 -8.40 -26.60
CA ASP A 222 22.38 -8.92 -27.67
C ASP A 222 21.57 -10.14 -27.22
N ILE A 223 22.21 -11.10 -26.55
CA ILE A 223 21.55 -12.30 -26.03
C ILE A 223 20.54 -11.94 -24.93
N PHE A 224 20.85 -10.96 -24.07
CA PHE A 224 19.92 -10.42 -23.08
C PHE A 224 18.67 -9.82 -23.75
N ILE A 225 18.86 -8.96 -24.77
CA ILE A 225 17.74 -8.36 -25.53
C ILE A 225 16.91 -9.43 -26.25
N GLN A 226 17.55 -10.46 -26.82
CA GLN A 226 16.84 -11.58 -27.46
C GLN A 226 16.03 -12.41 -26.45
N GLY A 227 16.59 -12.71 -25.27
CA GLY A 227 15.88 -13.40 -24.19
C GLY A 227 14.67 -12.62 -23.67
N LEU A 228 14.83 -11.29 -23.45
CA LEU A 228 13.72 -10.40 -23.12
C LEU A 228 12.60 -10.49 -24.16
N LYS A 229 12.93 -10.32 -25.45
CA LYS A 229 11.94 -10.35 -26.54
C LYS A 229 11.25 -11.71 -26.64
N LYS A 230 12.00 -12.81 -26.52
CA LYS A 230 11.50 -14.19 -26.59
C LYS A 230 10.48 -14.46 -25.47
N LYS A 231 10.80 -14.08 -24.22
CA LYS A 231 9.88 -14.27 -23.08
C LYS A 231 8.68 -13.32 -23.11
N ILE A 232 8.85 -12.06 -23.51
CA ILE A 232 7.73 -11.11 -23.67
C ILE A 232 6.75 -11.56 -24.77
N TYR A 233 7.27 -12.05 -25.90
CA TYR A 233 6.43 -12.58 -26.99
C TYR A 233 5.63 -13.81 -26.53
N SER A 234 6.29 -14.74 -25.84
CA SER A 234 5.65 -15.91 -25.21
C SER A 234 4.57 -15.52 -24.20
N TRP A 235 4.89 -14.59 -23.28
CA TRP A 235 3.97 -14.07 -22.27
C TRP A 235 2.71 -13.48 -22.91
N TYR A 236 2.85 -12.62 -23.91
CA TYR A 236 1.71 -11.99 -24.56
C TYR A 236 0.81 -12.99 -25.32
N GLU A 237 1.40 -13.98 -26.01
CA GLU A 237 0.66 -15.03 -26.71
C GLU A 237 0.00 -16.05 -25.75
N THR A 238 0.52 -16.18 -24.52
CA THR A 238 -0.07 -17.03 -23.47
C THR A 238 -1.04 -16.29 -22.54
N MET A 239 -1.19 -14.96 -22.64
CA MET A 239 -2.27 -14.21 -21.96
C MET A 239 -3.65 -14.57 -22.52
N THR A 240 -4.66 -14.64 -21.66
CA THR A 240 -6.06 -14.96 -22.05
C THR A 240 -6.89 -13.68 -22.17
N PRO A 241 -7.40 -13.30 -23.37
CA PRO A 241 -8.31 -12.15 -23.51
C PRO A 241 -9.71 -12.41 -22.93
N VAL A 242 -10.02 -13.65 -22.53
CA VAL A 242 -11.28 -14.09 -21.92
C VAL A 242 -10.97 -15.04 -20.75
N PRO A 243 -10.46 -14.53 -19.60
CA PRO A 243 -9.71 -15.35 -18.61
C PRO A 243 -10.48 -16.49 -17.93
N TRP A 244 -11.81 -16.46 -17.91
CA TRP A 244 -12.64 -17.58 -17.41
C TRP A 244 -12.84 -18.71 -18.43
N LYS A 245 -12.50 -18.50 -19.71
CA LYS A 245 -12.81 -19.44 -20.79
C LYS A 245 -11.57 -20.21 -21.24
N LYS A 246 -11.37 -21.40 -20.67
CA LYS A 246 -10.25 -22.32 -21.02
C LYS A 246 -10.19 -22.62 -22.53
N SER A 247 -11.34 -22.80 -23.18
CA SER A 247 -11.48 -22.90 -24.64
C SER A 247 -11.50 -21.51 -25.31
N CYS A 248 -10.47 -20.69 -25.06
CA CYS A 248 -10.33 -19.39 -25.69
C CYS A 248 -9.80 -19.54 -27.13
N LYS A 249 -10.71 -19.41 -28.10
CA LYS A 249 -10.39 -19.51 -29.54
C LYS A 249 -9.67 -18.29 -30.13
N TRP A 250 -9.39 -17.27 -29.32
CA TRP A 250 -8.89 -15.97 -29.76
C TRP A 250 -7.53 -15.66 -29.14
N LYS A 251 -6.65 -15.03 -29.90
CA LYS A 251 -5.40 -14.44 -29.38
C LYS A 251 -5.64 -13.09 -28.71
N SER A 252 -4.74 -12.71 -27.81
CA SER A 252 -4.66 -11.34 -27.27
C SER A 252 -4.54 -10.29 -28.39
N THR A 253 -3.70 -10.54 -29.41
CA THR A 253 -3.53 -9.65 -30.58
C THR A 253 -4.82 -9.43 -31.36
N GLU A 254 -5.63 -10.47 -31.51
CA GLU A 254 -6.91 -10.42 -32.24
C GLU A 254 -7.94 -9.57 -31.50
N LEU A 255 -8.05 -9.72 -30.17
CA LEU A 255 -9.09 -9.08 -29.35
C LEU A 255 -8.67 -7.77 -28.68
N PHE A 256 -7.38 -7.42 -28.63
CA PHE A 256 -6.89 -6.18 -28.02
C PHE A 256 -7.61 -4.94 -28.58
N ILE A 257 -8.03 -4.05 -27.67
CA ILE A 257 -8.54 -2.72 -27.96
C ILE A 257 -7.77 -1.74 -27.09
N ALA A 258 -7.24 -0.69 -27.70
CA ALA A 258 -6.53 0.36 -26.98
C ALA A 258 -7.52 1.21 -26.17
N CYS A 259 -7.34 1.24 -24.85
CA CYS A 259 -7.91 2.31 -24.03
C CYS A 259 -7.18 3.63 -24.34
N SER A 260 -7.91 4.74 -24.40
CA SER A 260 -7.29 6.07 -24.36
C SER A 260 -6.57 6.30 -23.03
N LEU A 261 -5.48 7.06 -23.01
CA LEU A 261 -4.79 7.49 -21.79
C LEU A 261 -5.12 8.96 -21.49
N ILE A 262 -5.39 9.29 -20.22
CA ILE A 262 -5.65 10.65 -19.76
C ILE A 262 -4.49 11.09 -18.86
N LEU A 263 -3.84 12.21 -19.19
CA LEU A 263 -2.85 12.84 -18.31
C LEU A 263 -3.54 13.61 -17.19
N THR A 264 -3.43 13.15 -15.94
CA THR A 264 -4.16 13.71 -14.79
C THR A 264 -3.34 14.62 -13.88
N ASP A 265 -2.00 14.57 -13.93
CA ASP A 265 -1.13 15.39 -13.09
C ASP A 265 0.03 16.02 -13.89
N LYS A 266 -0.04 17.34 -14.10
CA LYS A 266 1.09 18.17 -14.55
C LYS A 266 1.73 18.80 -13.32
N LYS A 267 3.08 18.75 -13.25
CA LYS A 267 3.87 19.58 -12.32
C LYS A 267 3.60 21.06 -12.62
N ALA A 268 2.70 21.67 -11.84
CA ALA A 268 2.30 23.06 -12.01
C ALA A 268 3.45 24.02 -11.66
N LYS A 269 4.33 24.29 -12.63
CA LYS A 269 4.99 25.60 -12.70
C LYS A 269 3.89 26.65 -12.77
N GLY A 270 3.86 27.58 -11.81
CA GLY A 270 2.69 28.41 -11.58
C GLY A 270 2.33 29.32 -12.75
N MET A 271 1.08 29.20 -13.21
CA MET A 271 0.27 30.29 -13.77
C MET A 271 -1.20 29.88 -13.67
N SER A 272 -2.07 30.83 -13.33
CA SER A 272 -3.51 30.61 -13.25
C SER A 272 -4.13 30.61 -14.65
N ALA A 273 -4.42 29.42 -15.16
CA ALA A 273 -5.28 29.19 -16.32
C ALA A 273 -6.51 28.36 -15.88
N PRO A 274 -7.63 28.37 -16.65
CA PRO A 274 -8.69 27.39 -16.46
C PRO A 274 -8.11 25.97 -16.55
N SER A 275 -8.74 25.01 -15.87
CA SER A 275 -8.36 23.59 -15.98
C SER A 275 -8.33 23.17 -17.44
N GLU A 276 -7.14 22.87 -17.97
CA GLU A 276 -6.99 22.30 -19.31
C GLU A 276 -7.84 21.02 -19.41
N PRO A 277 -8.48 20.75 -20.55
CA PRO A 277 -9.24 19.53 -20.73
C PRO A 277 -8.30 18.31 -20.62
N ASP A 278 -8.79 17.25 -19.96
CA ASP A 278 -8.15 15.93 -19.86
C ASP A 278 -7.44 15.55 -21.17
N ILE A 279 -6.09 15.62 -21.17
CA ILE A 279 -5.31 15.39 -22.39
C ILE A 279 -5.36 13.90 -22.72
N LYS A 280 -6.26 13.55 -23.65
CA LYS A 280 -6.39 12.21 -24.22
C LYS A 280 -5.27 11.95 -25.21
N MET A 281 -4.52 10.89 -24.95
CA MET A 281 -3.39 10.40 -25.77
C MET A 281 -3.65 8.96 -26.19
N GLN A 282 -3.08 8.55 -27.32
CA GLN A 282 -3.04 7.12 -27.68
C GLN A 282 -2.01 6.38 -26.83
N TYR A 283 -2.25 5.08 -26.62
CA TYR A 283 -1.37 4.27 -25.78
C TYR A 283 0.08 4.18 -26.30
N THR A 284 0.27 4.27 -27.62
CA THR A 284 1.58 4.31 -28.30
C THR A 284 2.38 5.58 -28.00
N GLU A 285 1.72 6.65 -27.57
CA GLU A 285 2.34 7.96 -27.31
C GLU A 285 2.98 8.04 -25.91
N ILE A 286 2.76 7.06 -25.04
CA ILE A 286 3.24 7.00 -23.64
C ILE A 286 4.77 7.23 -23.49
N PHE A 287 5.55 6.86 -24.51
CA PHE A 287 7.00 7.03 -24.51
C PHE A 287 7.48 8.30 -25.25
N SER A 288 6.72 8.75 -26.26
CA SER A 288 7.12 9.78 -27.23
C SER A 288 6.44 11.14 -27.07
N HIS A 289 5.25 11.21 -26.47
CA HIS A 289 4.47 12.45 -26.31
C HIS A 289 5.27 13.51 -25.56
N GLU A 290 5.20 14.78 -25.99
CA GLU A 290 6.04 15.87 -25.48
C GLU A 290 5.99 16.02 -23.96
N ASN A 291 4.77 16.10 -23.39
CA ASN A 291 4.51 16.10 -21.93
C ASN A 291 5.11 14.91 -21.15
N LEU A 292 5.43 13.79 -21.82
CA LEU A 292 5.92 12.56 -21.20
C LEU A 292 7.38 12.25 -21.55
N LYS A 293 7.95 12.90 -22.58
CA LYS A 293 9.28 12.58 -23.11
C LYS A 293 10.39 12.78 -22.07
N SER A 294 10.27 13.82 -21.24
CA SER A 294 11.18 14.09 -20.11
C SER A 294 10.86 13.32 -18.82
N GLU A 295 9.71 12.64 -18.74
CA GLU A 295 9.25 12.02 -17.50
C GLU A 295 9.72 10.56 -17.39
N ILE A 296 10.67 10.35 -16.48
CA ILE A 296 11.31 9.05 -16.20
C ILE A 296 10.59 8.22 -15.12
N ARG A 297 9.50 8.73 -14.53
CA ARG A 297 8.65 8.02 -13.56
C ARG A 297 7.19 8.32 -13.89
N ILE A 298 6.47 7.30 -14.33
CA ILE A 298 5.07 7.40 -14.77
C ILE A 298 4.25 6.38 -13.97
N ILE A 299 3.08 6.79 -13.48
CA ILE A 299 2.10 5.90 -12.85
C ILE A 299 0.98 5.66 -13.86
N LEU A 300 0.68 4.39 -14.17
CA LEU A 300 -0.45 3.95 -14.97
C LEU A 300 -1.61 3.56 -14.04
N GLU A 301 -2.49 4.50 -13.78
CA GLU A 301 -3.59 4.37 -12.83
C GLU A 301 -4.82 3.75 -13.51
N GLY A 302 -5.47 2.78 -12.87
CA GLY A 302 -6.71 2.21 -13.38
C GLY A 302 -7.41 1.26 -12.40
N ASP A 303 -8.73 1.39 -12.33
CA ASP A 303 -9.62 0.59 -11.48
C ASP A 303 -9.50 -0.92 -11.82
N PRO A 304 -9.94 -1.85 -10.94
CA PRO A 304 -9.99 -3.28 -11.26
C PRO A 304 -10.71 -3.56 -12.59
N GLY A 305 -10.14 -4.42 -13.43
CA GLY A 305 -10.68 -4.73 -14.77
C GLY A 305 -10.49 -3.66 -15.85
N SER A 306 -9.77 -2.55 -15.57
CA SER A 306 -9.45 -1.47 -16.54
C SER A 306 -8.47 -1.83 -17.67
N GLY A 307 -7.80 -2.98 -17.57
CA GLY A 307 -6.87 -3.46 -18.61
C GLY A 307 -5.39 -3.09 -18.42
N LYS A 308 -4.96 -2.63 -17.24
CA LYS A 308 -3.56 -2.24 -16.93
C LYS A 308 -2.51 -3.22 -17.47
N THR A 309 -2.56 -4.49 -17.02
CA THR A 309 -1.69 -5.60 -17.44
C THR A 309 -1.71 -5.84 -18.94
N MET A 310 -2.89 -5.77 -19.57
CA MET A 310 -3.07 -5.97 -21.00
C MET A 310 -2.39 -4.84 -21.81
N LEU A 311 -2.48 -3.59 -21.33
CA LEU A 311 -1.75 -2.48 -21.94
C LEU A 311 -0.23 -2.59 -21.74
N MET A 312 0.26 -2.90 -20.53
CA MET A 312 1.71 -3.02 -20.29
C MET A 312 2.32 -4.18 -21.09
N SER A 313 1.58 -5.29 -21.22
CA SER A 313 1.97 -6.40 -22.09
C SER A 313 1.90 -6.03 -23.58
N GLN A 314 0.91 -5.25 -24.03
CA GLN A 314 0.86 -4.73 -25.40
C GLN A 314 2.06 -3.82 -25.71
N LEU A 315 2.45 -2.93 -24.80
CA LEU A 315 3.60 -2.04 -24.99
C LEU A 315 4.91 -2.83 -25.11
N ALA A 316 5.08 -3.87 -24.30
CA ALA A 316 6.23 -4.77 -24.37
C ALA A 316 6.25 -5.60 -25.68
N TYR A 317 5.10 -6.13 -26.09
CA TYR A 317 4.94 -6.87 -27.35
C TYR A 317 5.19 -5.98 -28.59
N ASP A 318 4.70 -4.73 -28.56
CA ASP A 318 4.92 -3.75 -29.61
C ASP A 318 6.40 -3.33 -29.75
N TRP A 319 7.17 -3.36 -28.65
CA TRP A 319 8.63 -3.23 -28.69
C TRP A 319 9.31 -4.46 -29.32
N CYS A 320 8.83 -5.68 -29.03
CA CYS A 320 9.32 -6.90 -29.69
C CYS A 320 9.14 -6.84 -31.21
N LEU A 321 8.00 -6.30 -31.67
CA LEU A 321 7.70 -6.03 -33.08
C LEU A 321 8.41 -4.79 -33.66
N GLY A 322 9.27 -4.10 -32.90
CA GLY A 322 10.08 -2.99 -33.38
C GLY A 322 9.33 -1.67 -33.60
N LYS A 323 8.13 -1.48 -33.03
CA LYS A 323 7.38 -0.21 -33.14
C LYS A 323 8.09 0.94 -32.41
N PHE A 324 8.79 0.65 -31.31
CA PHE A 324 9.49 1.63 -30.47
C PHE A 324 11.01 1.60 -30.72
N LYS A 325 11.45 2.18 -31.84
CA LYS A 325 12.85 2.12 -32.29
C LYS A 325 13.86 2.83 -31.35
N ASP A 326 13.41 3.84 -30.61
CA ASP A 326 14.24 4.60 -29.66
C ASP A 326 14.46 3.87 -28.32
N ILE A 327 13.87 2.67 -28.16
CA ILE A 327 13.94 1.84 -26.95
C ILE A 327 14.82 0.63 -27.23
N GLU A 328 16.01 0.64 -26.65
CA GLU A 328 17.03 -0.40 -26.85
C GLU A 328 16.75 -1.64 -25.98
N VAL A 329 16.33 -1.40 -24.73
CA VAL A 329 15.97 -2.41 -23.74
C VAL A 329 14.61 -2.08 -23.13
N LEU A 330 13.65 -3.02 -23.20
CA LEU A 330 12.39 -2.93 -22.47
C LEU A 330 12.19 -4.20 -21.64
N ILE A 331 11.97 -4.02 -20.34
CA ILE A 331 11.77 -5.10 -19.37
C ILE A 331 10.36 -4.97 -18.80
N LEU A 332 9.52 -5.99 -18.99
CA LEU A 332 8.23 -6.14 -18.31
C LEU A 332 8.41 -7.06 -17.09
N LEU A 333 7.95 -6.63 -15.91
CA LEU A 333 8.08 -7.39 -14.67
C LEU A 333 6.79 -7.27 -13.84
N PRO A 334 5.96 -8.32 -13.77
CA PRO A 334 4.85 -8.38 -12.83
C PRO A 334 5.38 -8.39 -11.38
N LEU A 335 4.90 -7.48 -10.54
CA LEU A 335 5.50 -7.21 -9.23
C LEU A 335 5.30 -8.34 -8.21
N LYS A 336 4.34 -9.26 -8.43
CA LYS A 336 4.23 -10.50 -7.64
C LYS A 336 5.49 -11.38 -7.67
N PHE A 337 6.34 -11.26 -8.70
CA PHE A 337 7.61 -11.97 -8.76
C PHE A 337 8.76 -11.28 -7.99
N VAL A 338 8.51 -10.09 -7.42
CA VAL A 338 9.48 -9.28 -6.63
C VAL A 338 9.31 -9.51 -5.12
N GLU A 339 8.31 -10.28 -4.67
CA GLU A 339 8.11 -10.61 -3.26
C GLU A 339 9.40 -11.19 -2.64
N GLN A 340 9.89 -10.52 -1.58
CA GLN A 340 11.13 -10.85 -0.86
C GLN A 340 12.41 -10.88 -1.73
N LYS A 341 12.42 -10.24 -2.91
CA LYS A 341 13.54 -10.23 -3.86
C LYS A 341 13.92 -8.82 -4.30
N SER A 342 15.17 -8.64 -4.73
CA SER A 342 15.54 -7.45 -5.52
C SER A 342 14.92 -7.54 -6.92
N ILE A 343 14.71 -6.40 -7.58
CA ILE A 343 14.18 -6.41 -8.95
C ILE A 343 15.16 -7.07 -9.93
N VAL A 344 16.47 -7.03 -9.66
CA VAL A 344 17.46 -7.72 -10.50
C VAL A 344 17.37 -9.24 -10.35
N GLN A 345 17.16 -9.75 -9.14
CA GLN A 345 16.88 -11.18 -8.92
C GLN A 345 15.55 -11.59 -9.55
N ALA A 346 14.51 -10.76 -9.43
CA ALA A 346 13.22 -11.04 -10.05
C ALA A 346 13.30 -11.05 -11.61
N ILE A 347 14.10 -10.16 -12.22
CA ILE A 347 14.40 -10.20 -13.66
C ILE A 347 15.18 -11.46 -14.02
N LYS A 348 16.20 -11.82 -13.23
CA LYS A 348 16.98 -13.06 -13.41
C LYS A 348 16.08 -14.29 -13.40
N ASP A 349 15.23 -14.42 -12.39
CA ASP A 349 14.32 -15.55 -12.19
C ASP A 349 13.22 -15.61 -13.28
N PHE A 350 12.66 -14.48 -13.70
CA PHE A 350 11.53 -14.44 -14.64
C PHE A 350 11.95 -14.62 -16.12
N TYR A 351 13.14 -14.13 -16.49
CA TYR A 351 13.64 -14.17 -17.88
C TYR A 351 14.72 -15.23 -18.14
N PHE A 352 15.59 -15.51 -17.16
CA PHE A 352 16.82 -16.29 -17.36
C PHE A 352 17.08 -17.32 -16.22
N PRO A 353 16.07 -18.09 -15.73
CA PRO A 353 16.19 -18.87 -14.51
C PRO A 353 17.27 -19.96 -14.55
N GLU A 354 17.49 -20.57 -15.72
CA GLU A 354 18.39 -21.72 -15.91
C GLU A 354 19.62 -21.36 -16.79
N ASP A 355 19.82 -20.08 -17.13
CA ASP A 355 20.91 -19.62 -17.99
C ASP A 355 22.10 -19.07 -17.17
N GLU A 356 23.12 -19.89 -16.95
CA GLU A 356 24.30 -19.54 -16.14
C GLU A 356 25.17 -18.41 -16.73
N ARG A 357 24.97 -18.03 -18.01
CA ARG A 357 25.76 -17.00 -18.70
C ARG A 357 25.46 -15.56 -18.21
N PHE A 358 24.38 -15.38 -17.44
CA PHE A 358 23.99 -14.10 -16.88
C PHE A 358 23.92 -14.17 -15.35
N SER A 359 24.85 -13.50 -14.68
CA SER A 359 24.74 -13.27 -13.24
C SER A 359 23.77 -12.13 -12.94
N VAL A 360 23.41 -11.98 -11.65
CA VAL A 360 22.68 -10.80 -11.16
C VAL A 360 23.52 -9.52 -11.41
N SER A 361 24.84 -9.61 -11.37
CA SER A 361 25.75 -8.47 -11.59
C SER A 361 25.69 -7.95 -13.04
N ASP A 362 25.63 -8.84 -14.04
CA ASP A 362 25.50 -8.44 -15.45
C ASP A 362 24.21 -7.63 -15.67
N ILE A 363 23.10 -8.08 -15.08
CA ILE A 363 21.79 -7.41 -15.21
C ILE A 363 21.75 -6.07 -14.47
N GLU A 364 22.32 -5.99 -13.26
CA GLU A 364 22.53 -4.72 -12.52
C GLU A 364 23.39 -3.74 -13.35
N SER A 365 24.40 -4.24 -14.07
CA SER A 365 25.25 -3.44 -14.96
C SER A 365 24.46 -2.88 -16.16
N PHE A 366 23.61 -3.67 -16.82
CA PHE A 366 22.78 -3.20 -17.95
C PHE A 366 21.77 -2.14 -17.51
N LEU A 367 21.14 -2.31 -16.34
CA LEU A 367 20.24 -1.31 -15.76
C LEU A 367 20.97 0.00 -15.38
N SER A 368 22.22 -0.10 -14.94
CA SER A 368 23.04 1.04 -14.51
C SER A 368 23.79 1.76 -15.64
N ASN A 369 24.12 1.07 -16.75
CA ASN A 369 24.92 1.60 -17.87
C ASN A 369 24.24 2.80 -18.53
N ARG A 370 24.77 4.01 -18.35
CA ARG A 370 24.13 5.26 -18.79
C ARG A 370 23.98 5.41 -20.32
N ALA A 371 24.74 4.66 -21.13
CA ALA A 371 24.66 4.74 -22.59
C ALA A 371 23.38 4.10 -23.16
N ILE A 372 22.83 3.09 -22.46
CA ILE A 372 21.74 2.26 -22.98
C ILE A 372 20.36 2.89 -22.71
N SER A 373 19.46 2.84 -23.69
CA SER A 373 18.06 3.28 -23.56
C SER A 373 17.18 2.18 -22.93
N LYS A 374 17.03 2.18 -21.59
CA LYS A 374 16.22 1.16 -20.85
C LYS A 374 14.91 1.69 -20.27
N TYR A 375 13.87 0.89 -20.48
CA TYR A 375 12.51 1.09 -19.99
C TYR A 375 12.10 -0.09 -19.10
N LEU A 376 11.54 0.21 -17.93
CA LEU A 376 11.10 -0.78 -16.94
C LEU A 376 9.60 -0.65 -16.69
N LEU A 377 8.85 -1.66 -17.08
CA LEU A 377 7.40 -1.76 -16.93
C LEU A 377 7.09 -2.66 -15.74
N LEU A 378 6.69 -2.06 -14.61
CA LEU A 378 6.36 -2.75 -13.36
C LEU A 378 4.85 -2.91 -13.23
N ASP A 379 4.31 -4.12 -13.41
CA ASP A 379 2.86 -4.34 -13.44
C ASP A 379 2.31 -4.85 -12.10
N GLY A 380 1.23 -4.26 -11.61
CA GLY A 380 0.46 -4.71 -10.46
C GLY A 380 1.06 -4.37 -9.10
N LEU A 381 1.13 -3.08 -8.73
CA LEU A 381 1.56 -2.67 -7.36
C LEU A 381 0.67 -3.30 -6.27
N GLU A 382 -0.63 -3.48 -6.54
CA GLU A 382 -1.55 -4.18 -5.64
C GLU A 382 -1.24 -5.69 -5.44
N GLU A 383 -0.35 -6.29 -6.25
CA GLU A 383 0.14 -7.66 -6.10
C GLU A 383 1.52 -7.72 -5.40
N TYR A 384 2.08 -6.57 -4.97
CA TYR A 384 3.40 -6.49 -4.33
C TYR A 384 3.30 -6.53 -2.80
N ASN A 385 3.58 -7.70 -2.23
CA ASN A 385 3.68 -7.90 -0.79
C ASN A 385 5.08 -7.49 -0.28
N ASP A 386 5.21 -6.24 0.17
CA ASP A 386 6.43 -5.75 0.84
C ASP A 386 6.44 -6.27 2.28
N GLY A 387 7.06 -7.44 2.48
CA GLY A 387 7.04 -8.18 3.75
C GLY A 387 7.50 -7.30 4.92
N MET A 388 6.60 -7.14 5.91
CA MET A 388 6.64 -6.08 6.94
C MET A 388 7.97 -5.98 7.71
N ILE A 389 8.87 -5.14 7.21
CA ILE A 389 10.00 -4.57 7.95
C ILE A 389 9.80 -3.06 7.95
N GLU A 390 9.12 -2.53 8.96
CA GLU A 390 8.73 -1.11 9.13
C GLU A 390 9.89 -0.10 9.21
N ARG A 391 11.12 -0.52 8.88
CA ARG A 391 12.39 0.21 9.09
C ARG A 391 13.16 0.48 7.80
N GLU A 392 12.78 -0.10 6.67
CA GLU A 392 13.36 0.19 5.35
C GLU A 392 12.29 0.58 4.31
N GLN A 393 12.70 1.29 3.26
CA GLN A 393 11.82 1.63 2.14
C GLN A 393 11.83 0.50 1.10
N SER A 394 10.65 0.05 0.68
CA SER A 394 10.48 -0.98 -0.36
C SER A 394 11.32 -0.73 -1.61
N GLU A 395 11.77 -1.79 -2.30
CA GLU A 395 12.59 -1.62 -3.50
C GLU A 395 11.85 -0.85 -4.60
N VAL A 396 10.54 -1.10 -4.75
CA VAL A 396 9.67 -0.35 -5.66
C VAL A 396 9.64 1.15 -5.28
N THR A 397 9.52 1.48 -3.99
CA THR A 397 9.56 2.87 -3.49
C THR A 397 10.92 3.52 -3.78
N ARG A 398 12.02 2.81 -3.53
CA ARG A 398 13.39 3.29 -3.80
C ARG A 398 13.63 3.54 -5.29
N ILE A 399 13.04 2.73 -6.17
CA ILE A 399 13.08 2.94 -7.62
C ILE A 399 12.23 4.15 -8.01
N MET A 400 11.00 4.29 -7.50
CA MET A 400 10.13 5.44 -7.80
C MET A 400 10.70 6.78 -7.29
N LEU A 401 11.34 6.78 -6.12
CA LEU A 401 12.11 7.91 -5.58
C LEU A 401 13.44 8.19 -6.31
N LYS A 402 13.81 7.37 -7.30
CA LYS A 402 15.04 7.45 -8.11
C LYS A 402 16.34 7.18 -7.34
N PHE A 403 16.26 6.53 -6.17
CA PHE A 403 17.43 6.04 -5.44
C PHE A 403 18.03 4.80 -6.12
N LYS A 404 17.20 3.95 -6.73
CA LYS A 404 17.62 2.92 -7.69
C LYS A 404 17.24 3.33 -9.13
N TYR A 405 18.06 2.92 -10.08
CA TYR A 405 17.91 3.11 -11.54
C TYR A 405 17.46 4.52 -11.98
N PRO A 406 18.20 5.59 -11.63
CA PRO A 406 17.80 6.97 -11.96
C PRO A 406 17.81 7.29 -13.46
N THR A 407 18.44 6.46 -14.31
CA THR A 407 18.45 6.65 -15.78
C THR A 407 17.41 5.81 -16.53
N CYS A 408 16.80 4.79 -15.91
CA CYS A 408 15.70 4.05 -16.52
C CYS A 408 14.42 4.90 -16.54
N LYS A 409 13.65 4.84 -17.63
CA LYS A 409 12.26 5.33 -17.64
C LYS A 409 11.36 4.21 -17.09
N VAL A 410 10.74 4.46 -15.94
CA VAL A 410 9.90 3.48 -15.24
C VAL A 410 8.43 3.84 -15.40
N VAL A 411 7.62 2.87 -15.82
CA VAL A 411 6.15 2.93 -15.77
C VAL A 411 5.70 1.86 -14.78
N ILE A 412 4.91 2.25 -13.77
CA ILE A 412 4.31 1.32 -12.80
C ILE A 412 2.80 1.34 -12.92
N SER A 413 2.13 0.19 -13.01
CA SER A 413 0.67 0.15 -12.90
C SER A 413 0.20 -0.01 -11.46
N SER A 414 -0.94 0.62 -11.16
CA SER A 414 -1.56 0.50 -9.85
C SER A 414 -3.07 0.75 -9.92
N ARG A 415 -3.84 0.11 -9.03
CA ARG A 415 -5.20 0.54 -8.72
C ARG A 415 -5.22 1.98 -8.18
N SER A 416 -6.29 2.72 -8.47
CA SER A 416 -6.55 4.08 -7.98
C SER A 416 -6.36 4.23 -6.45
N ASP A 417 -6.69 3.21 -5.68
CA ASP A 417 -6.57 3.18 -4.21
C ASP A 417 -5.19 2.75 -3.68
N TYR A 418 -4.32 2.15 -4.51
CA TYR A 418 -2.93 1.83 -4.16
C TYR A 418 -1.96 2.92 -4.62
N ALA A 419 -2.25 3.58 -5.76
CA ALA A 419 -1.44 4.66 -6.33
C ALA A 419 -1.18 5.81 -5.34
N LYS A 420 -2.10 6.05 -4.39
CA LYS A 420 -1.98 7.06 -3.32
C LYS A 420 -0.78 6.86 -2.38
N HIS A 421 -0.21 5.64 -2.32
CA HIS A 421 0.96 5.31 -1.52
C HIS A 421 2.29 5.54 -2.27
N LEU A 422 2.26 5.78 -3.58
CA LEU A 422 3.46 6.10 -4.35
C LEU A 422 3.87 7.58 -4.19
N PRO A 423 5.16 7.91 -4.37
CA PRO A 423 5.60 9.30 -4.49
C PRO A 423 4.89 9.99 -5.66
N LYS A 424 4.45 11.24 -5.47
CA LYS A 424 3.81 12.04 -6.54
C LYS A 424 4.69 12.08 -7.80
N CYS A 425 4.20 11.44 -8.85
CA CYS A 425 4.83 11.32 -10.17
C CYS A 425 3.82 11.69 -11.25
N THR A 426 4.23 11.73 -12.51
CA THR A 426 3.32 11.98 -13.62
C THR A 426 2.36 10.81 -13.80
N THR A 427 1.07 11.06 -13.60
CA THR A 427 0.03 10.01 -13.64
C THR A 427 -0.74 10.01 -14.95
N LEU A 428 -0.91 8.81 -15.51
CA LEU A 428 -1.73 8.51 -16.66
C LEU A 428 -2.88 7.60 -16.21
N LYS A 429 -4.11 8.12 -16.23
CA LYS A 429 -5.30 7.33 -15.91
C LYS A 429 -5.82 6.66 -17.19
N LEU A 430 -6.10 5.36 -17.10
CA LEU A 430 -6.78 4.62 -18.16
C LEU A 430 -8.22 5.15 -18.32
N ALA A 431 -8.56 5.59 -19.53
CA ALA A 431 -9.93 5.96 -19.85
C ALA A 431 -10.85 4.73 -19.81
N LYS A 432 -12.08 4.95 -19.38
CA LYS A 432 -13.17 3.97 -19.48
C LYS A 432 -13.57 3.80 -20.95
N PHE A 433 -13.96 2.60 -21.36
CA PHE A 433 -14.42 2.35 -22.73
C PHE A 433 -15.60 3.28 -23.08
N SER A 434 -15.48 3.98 -24.21
CA SER A 434 -16.59 4.66 -24.87
C SER A 434 -17.37 3.67 -25.74
N ASP A 435 -18.35 4.17 -26.49
CA ASP A 435 -19.05 3.33 -27.46
C ASP A 435 -18.16 2.89 -28.63
N ASP A 436 -17.07 3.60 -28.95
CA ASP A 436 -16.19 3.26 -30.07
C ASP A 436 -15.24 2.09 -29.74
N GLU A 437 -14.64 2.07 -28.55
CA GLU A 437 -13.91 0.88 -28.06
C GLU A 437 -14.85 -0.33 -27.96
N ARG A 438 -16.06 -0.15 -27.42
CA ARG A 438 -17.08 -1.21 -27.35
C ARG A 438 -17.47 -1.72 -28.75
N ASN A 439 -17.74 -0.82 -29.68
CA ASN A 439 -18.16 -1.16 -31.04
C ASN A 439 -17.07 -1.90 -31.82
N SER A 440 -15.81 -1.53 -31.61
CA SER A 440 -14.63 -2.16 -32.19
C SER A 440 -14.42 -3.57 -31.64
N TYR A 441 -14.59 -3.77 -30.34
CA TYR A 441 -14.54 -5.10 -29.72
C TYR A 441 -15.67 -6.03 -30.21
N ILE A 442 -16.91 -5.52 -30.27
CA ILE A 442 -18.08 -6.26 -30.78
C ILE A 442 -17.88 -6.67 -32.24
N GLN A 443 -17.22 -5.83 -33.05
CA GLN A 443 -16.84 -6.15 -34.43
C GLN A 443 -15.83 -7.31 -34.48
N LYS A 444 -14.83 -7.33 -33.60
CA LYS A 444 -13.80 -8.39 -33.51
C LYS A 444 -14.33 -9.74 -33.00
N VAL A 445 -15.26 -9.73 -32.04
CA VAL A 445 -15.84 -10.97 -31.48
C VAL A 445 -16.84 -11.62 -32.44
N PHE A 446 -17.60 -10.81 -33.19
CA PHE A 446 -18.73 -11.27 -34.00
C PHE A 446 -18.65 -10.89 -35.50
N PRO A 447 -17.50 -11.01 -36.19
CA PRO A 447 -17.27 -10.42 -37.53
C PRO A 447 -18.42 -10.64 -38.52
N ASP A 448 -18.92 -11.87 -38.62
CA ASP A 448 -19.92 -12.28 -39.62
C ASP A 448 -21.35 -12.38 -39.07
N LYS A 449 -21.59 -11.92 -37.83
CA LYS A 449 -22.92 -11.97 -37.16
C LYS A 449 -23.54 -10.59 -36.96
N PRO A 450 -23.95 -9.85 -38.03
CA PRO A 450 -24.45 -8.48 -37.91
C PRO A 450 -25.66 -8.35 -36.96
N MET A 451 -26.61 -9.29 -37.01
CA MET A 451 -27.76 -9.28 -36.10
C MET A 451 -27.38 -9.48 -34.63
N THR A 452 -26.32 -10.23 -34.33
CA THR A 452 -25.79 -10.35 -32.97
C THR A 452 -25.17 -9.03 -32.52
N LYS A 453 -24.37 -8.36 -33.36
CA LYS A 453 -23.82 -7.02 -33.05
C LYS A 453 -24.92 -6.02 -32.70
N VAL A 454 -26.00 -5.98 -33.49
CA VAL A 454 -27.15 -5.09 -33.24
C VAL A 454 -27.84 -5.43 -31.93
N LYS A 455 -28.08 -6.73 -31.64
CA LYS A 455 -28.67 -7.17 -30.35
C LYS A 455 -27.79 -6.78 -29.16
N VAL A 456 -26.48 -7.01 -29.22
CA VAL A 456 -25.52 -6.63 -28.15
C VAL A 456 -25.53 -5.11 -27.93
N ARG A 457 -25.38 -4.33 -29.01
CA ARG A 457 -25.38 -2.86 -28.95
C ARG A 457 -26.68 -2.31 -28.36
N LYS A 458 -27.83 -2.84 -28.79
CA LYS A 458 -29.13 -2.45 -28.25
C LYS A 458 -29.27 -2.82 -26.77
N ALA A 459 -28.93 -4.05 -26.39
CA ALA A 459 -29.01 -4.52 -25.00
C ALA A 459 -28.17 -3.70 -24.02
N ILE A 460 -26.97 -3.27 -24.44
CA ILE A 460 -26.12 -2.38 -23.64
C ILE A 460 -26.64 -0.94 -23.65
N LYS A 461 -27.13 -0.43 -24.78
CA LYS A 461 -27.61 0.97 -24.88
C LYS A 461 -28.93 1.20 -24.13
N ASP A 462 -29.87 0.27 -24.22
CA ASP A 462 -31.22 0.39 -23.67
C ASP A 462 -31.25 0.27 -22.13
N ASN A 463 -30.20 -0.27 -21.50
CA ASN A 463 -30.04 -0.29 -20.06
C ASN A 463 -28.85 0.59 -19.62
N PRO A 464 -29.09 1.79 -19.06
CA PRO A 464 -28.04 2.68 -18.60
C PRO A 464 -27.10 2.08 -17.55
N PHE A 465 -27.59 1.25 -16.61
CA PHE A 465 -26.74 0.58 -15.62
C PHE A 465 -25.75 -0.37 -16.31
N ILE A 466 -26.22 -1.20 -17.25
CA ILE A 466 -25.35 -2.12 -18.02
C ILE A 466 -24.38 -1.33 -18.90
N ARG A 467 -24.80 -0.21 -19.51
CA ARG A 467 -23.92 0.70 -20.27
C ARG A 467 -22.78 1.24 -19.40
N ASP A 468 -23.12 1.75 -18.21
CA ASP A 468 -22.15 2.34 -17.29
C ASP A 468 -21.18 1.26 -16.76
N LEU A 469 -21.67 0.04 -16.49
CA LEU A 469 -20.86 -1.09 -16.08
C LEU A 469 -19.94 -1.60 -17.21
N CYS A 470 -20.45 -1.62 -18.45
CA CYS A 470 -19.69 -1.90 -19.68
C CYS A 470 -18.73 -0.77 -20.10
N SER A 471 -18.50 0.23 -19.23
CA SER A 471 -17.36 1.15 -19.34
C SER A 471 -16.08 0.56 -18.76
N ILE A 472 -16.18 -0.49 -17.93
CA ILE A 472 -15.05 -1.30 -17.45
C ILE A 472 -14.79 -2.44 -18.45
N PRO A 473 -13.60 -2.51 -19.09
CA PRO A 473 -13.28 -3.50 -20.11
C PRO A 473 -13.58 -4.95 -19.73
N LEU A 474 -13.10 -5.42 -18.56
CA LEU A 474 -13.29 -6.82 -18.15
C LEU A 474 -14.78 -7.21 -18.04
N LEU A 475 -15.61 -6.33 -17.46
CA LEU A 475 -17.04 -6.59 -17.29
C LEU A 475 -17.79 -6.51 -18.63
N PHE A 476 -17.38 -5.61 -19.52
CA PHE A 476 -17.90 -5.55 -20.88
C PHE A 476 -17.54 -6.80 -21.70
N VAL A 477 -16.30 -7.28 -21.65
CA VAL A 477 -15.87 -8.57 -22.25
C VAL A 477 -16.75 -9.71 -21.73
N LEU A 478 -17.03 -9.71 -20.42
CA LEU A 478 -17.84 -10.72 -19.73
C LEU A 478 -19.31 -10.70 -20.15
N VAL A 479 -19.91 -9.52 -20.37
CA VAL A 479 -21.25 -9.37 -20.95
C VAL A 479 -21.27 -9.80 -22.42
N VAL A 480 -20.27 -9.41 -23.22
CA VAL A 480 -20.21 -9.70 -24.67
C VAL A 480 -20.12 -11.20 -24.95
N HIS A 481 -19.26 -11.93 -24.23
CA HIS A 481 -19.10 -13.38 -24.44
C HIS A 481 -20.23 -14.23 -23.86
N ASN A 482 -21.03 -13.69 -22.92
CA ASN A 482 -22.17 -14.36 -22.31
C ASN A 482 -23.54 -13.80 -22.72
N ILE A 483 -23.59 -12.95 -23.76
CA ILE A 483 -24.77 -12.16 -24.12
C ILE A 483 -26.03 -13.02 -24.35
N GLU A 484 -25.88 -14.25 -24.84
CA GLU A 484 -27.02 -15.16 -25.06
C GLU A 484 -27.69 -15.62 -23.74
N SER A 485 -26.95 -15.69 -22.63
CA SER A 485 -27.50 -15.94 -21.29
C SER A 485 -28.10 -14.67 -20.69
N MET A 486 -27.38 -13.53 -20.79
CA MET A 486 -27.87 -12.21 -20.32
C MET A 486 -29.20 -11.83 -20.99
N LEU A 487 -29.36 -12.11 -22.28
CA LEU A 487 -30.58 -11.83 -23.04
C LEU A 487 -31.76 -12.73 -22.63
N LYS A 488 -31.53 -14.02 -22.36
CA LYS A 488 -32.58 -14.97 -21.92
C LYS A 488 -33.23 -14.56 -20.61
N LEU A 489 -32.48 -13.94 -19.70
CA LEU A 489 -32.97 -13.50 -18.39
C LEU A 489 -33.67 -12.13 -18.41
N GLY A 490 -33.53 -11.39 -19.52
CA GLY A 490 -34.15 -10.09 -19.74
C GLY A 490 -33.27 -8.95 -19.20
N MET A 491 -32.64 -8.19 -20.11
CA MET A 491 -31.70 -7.12 -19.74
C MET A 491 -32.31 -5.98 -18.92
N GLY A 492 -33.64 -5.86 -18.86
CA GLY A 492 -34.34 -4.91 -17.98
C GLY A 492 -34.32 -5.27 -16.48
N ARG A 493 -33.88 -6.47 -16.09
CA ARG A 493 -33.77 -6.91 -14.67
C ARG A 493 -32.49 -6.47 -13.96
N PHE A 494 -31.63 -5.71 -14.63
CA PHE A 494 -30.33 -5.29 -14.09
C PHE A 494 -30.31 -3.78 -13.87
N ASP A 495 -30.95 -3.31 -12.80
CA ASP A 495 -30.87 -1.91 -12.35
C ASP A 495 -29.92 -1.71 -11.14
N ARG A 496 -29.32 -2.81 -10.67
CA ARG A 496 -28.48 -2.93 -9.47
C ARG A 496 -27.31 -3.89 -9.70
N VAL A 497 -26.30 -3.84 -8.83
CA VAL A 497 -25.09 -4.68 -8.95
C VAL A 497 -25.32 -6.11 -8.47
N THR A 498 -26.09 -6.32 -7.40
CA THR A 498 -26.39 -7.68 -6.88
C THR A 498 -26.94 -8.63 -7.95
N PRO A 499 -28.06 -8.33 -8.66
CA PRO A 499 -28.60 -9.26 -9.66
C PRO A 499 -27.65 -9.47 -10.84
N PHE A 500 -26.85 -8.46 -11.20
CA PHE A 500 -25.83 -8.60 -12.24
C PHE A 500 -24.72 -9.56 -11.82
N VAL A 501 -24.11 -9.35 -10.65
CA VAL A 501 -23.00 -10.17 -10.15
C VAL A 501 -23.46 -11.59 -9.84
N LYS A 502 -24.68 -11.76 -9.29
CA LYS A 502 -25.30 -13.07 -9.15
C LYS A 502 -25.40 -13.78 -10.50
N ASN A 503 -26.01 -13.15 -11.52
CA ASN A 503 -26.18 -13.80 -12.82
C ASN A 503 -24.82 -14.07 -13.52
N MET A 504 -23.86 -13.18 -13.36
CA MET A 504 -22.49 -13.35 -13.85
C MET A 504 -21.86 -14.64 -13.27
N VAL A 505 -22.03 -14.90 -11.97
CA VAL A 505 -21.61 -16.15 -11.32
C VAL A 505 -22.47 -17.34 -11.76
N ASP A 506 -23.81 -17.21 -11.79
CA ASP A 506 -24.73 -18.25 -12.28
C ASP A 506 -24.41 -18.69 -13.73
N THR A 507 -23.83 -17.79 -14.54
CA THR A 507 -23.48 -18.07 -15.95
C THR A 507 -22.08 -18.69 -16.10
N LEU A 508 -21.16 -18.39 -15.19
CA LEU A 508 -19.87 -19.09 -15.08
C LEU A 508 -20.05 -20.52 -14.54
N CYS A 509 -21.05 -20.73 -13.67
CA CYS A 509 -21.37 -22.04 -13.07
C CYS A 509 -22.69 -22.64 -13.63
N PRO A 510 -22.71 -23.12 -14.89
CA PRO A 510 -23.93 -23.64 -15.51
C PRO A 510 -24.42 -24.94 -14.86
N VAL A 511 -25.43 -24.81 -13.99
CA VAL A 511 -26.37 -25.84 -13.48
C VAL A 511 -25.81 -27.28 -13.46
N GLY A 512 -24.91 -27.54 -12.50
CA GLY A 512 -24.36 -28.87 -12.22
C GLY A 512 -23.69 -28.92 -10.85
N THR A 513 -22.98 -27.85 -10.49
CA THR A 513 -22.47 -27.57 -9.14
C THR A 513 -23.62 -27.28 -8.17
N SER A 514 -24.23 -28.34 -7.62
CA SER A 514 -25.32 -28.28 -6.64
C SER A 514 -24.82 -27.82 -5.26
N VAL A 515 -24.64 -26.51 -5.09
CA VAL A 515 -24.27 -25.88 -3.80
C VAL A 515 -25.32 -26.14 -2.69
N THR A 516 -26.56 -26.48 -3.04
CA THR A 516 -27.72 -26.49 -2.13
C THR A 516 -28.22 -27.89 -1.72
N LYS A 517 -27.38 -28.93 -1.73
CA LYS A 517 -27.77 -30.28 -1.24
C LYS A 517 -26.76 -30.99 -0.33
N THR A 518 -25.53 -30.50 -0.21
CA THR A 518 -24.46 -31.24 0.48
C THR A 518 -24.45 -31.03 1.99
N GLU A 519 -25.01 -29.92 2.50
CA GLU A 519 -25.01 -29.63 3.95
C GLU A 519 -25.99 -30.48 4.77
N GLU A 520 -27.17 -30.82 4.24
CA GLU A 520 -28.16 -31.64 4.98
C GLU A 520 -27.64 -33.08 5.21
N LEU A 521 -26.89 -33.64 4.26
CA LEU A 521 -26.29 -34.98 4.36
C LEU A 521 -24.98 -35.01 5.18
N ALA A 522 -24.33 -33.86 5.41
CA ALA A 522 -23.09 -33.78 6.17
C ALA A 522 -23.29 -33.92 7.70
N LEU A 523 -24.54 -33.82 8.19
CA LEU A 523 -24.87 -33.95 9.60
C LEU A 523 -25.01 -35.39 10.10
N GLU A 524 -25.14 -36.37 9.21
CA GLU A 524 -25.43 -37.77 9.58
C GLU A 524 -24.16 -38.63 9.78
N TYR A 525 -23.02 -38.23 9.20
CA TYR A 525 -21.74 -38.93 9.34
C TYR A 525 -20.59 -37.97 9.68
N GLY A 526 -20.12 -38.02 10.93
CA GLY A 526 -19.12 -37.11 11.49
C GLY A 526 -17.74 -37.18 10.81
N LYS A 527 -17.57 -36.43 9.72
CA LYS A 527 -16.29 -36.12 9.08
C LYS A 527 -15.92 -34.64 9.31
N THR A 528 -14.64 -34.32 9.18
CA THR A 528 -14.08 -32.99 9.50
C THR A 528 -14.78 -31.85 8.78
N LYS A 529 -15.09 -30.75 9.50
CA LYS A 529 -15.68 -29.52 8.97
C LYS A 529 -14.76 -28.89 7.92
N ARG A 530 -15.02 -29.17 6.64
CA ARG A 530 -14.34 -28.53 5.51
C ARG A 530 -14.83 -27.08 5.33
N THR A 531 -13.93 -26.20 4.95
CA THR A 531 -14.20 -24.78 4.65
C THR A 531 -14.89 -24.65 3.29
N THR A 532 -15.88 -23.78 3.18
CA THR A 532 -16.55 -23.51 1.89
C THR A 532 -15.81 -22.41 1.10
N LEU A 533 -16.14 -22.22 -0.18
CA LEU A 533 -15.53 -21.16 -0.98
C LEU A 533 -15.93 -19.76 -0.48
N GLU A 534 -17.14 -19.64 0.05
CA GLU A 534 -17.68 -18.47 0.71
C GLU A 534 -16.89 -18.14 1.99
N GLU A 535 -16.62 -19.14 2.84
CA GLU A 535 -15.81 -18.98 4.07
C GLU A 535 -14.34 -18.64 3.73
N LEU A 536 -13.77 -19.22 2.66
CA LEU A 536 -12.44 -18.84 2.16
C LEU A 536 -12.41 -17.37 1.69
N ALA A 537 -13.38 -16.96 0.87
CA ALA A 537 -13.47 -15.60 0.34
C ALA A 537 -13.63 -14.57 1.45
N TYR A 538 -14.48 -14.84 2.44
CA TYR A 538 -14.71 -13.97 3.60
C TYR A 538 -13.45 -13.83 4.46
N ASN A 539 -12.83 -14.94 4.85
CA ASN A 539 -11.62 -14.91 5.66
C ASN A 539 -10.46 -14.21 4.96
N GLY A 540 -10.34 -14.38 3.64
CA GLY A 540 -9.32 -13.73 2.81
C GLY A 540 -9.53 -12.24 2.55
N LEU A 541 -10.74 -11.70 2.72
CA LEU A 541 -10.97 -10.24 2.58
C LEU A 541 -10.95 -9.52 3.94
N CYS A 542 -11.52 -10.12 4.99
CA CYS A 542 -11.90 -9.38 6.18
C CYS A 542 -10.87 -9.43 7.33
N ARG A 543 -9.98 -10.43 7.40
CA ARG A 543 -9.12 -10.66 8.59
C ARG A 543 -7.85 -9.78 8.65
N GLY A 544 -8.00 -8.48 8.42
CA GLY A 544 -6.95 -7.46 8.62
C GLY A 544 -5.85 -7.40 7.56
N HIS A 545 -5.59 -8.48 6.83
CA HIS A 545 -4.75 -8.52 5.64
C HIS A 545 -5.51 -9.21 4.50
N GLN A 546 -5.52 -8.63 3.29
CA GLN A 546 -6.24 -9.21 2.16
C GLN A 546 -5.42 -10.31 1.49
N GLN A 547 -5.84 -11.56 1.67
CA GLN A 547 -5.37 -12.69 0.89
C GLN A 547 -6.17 -12.77 -0.42
N LEU A 548 -5.50 -12.45 -1.53
CA LEU A 548 -6.03 -12.55 -2.89
C LEU A 548 -5.60 -13.84 -3.60
N PHE A 549 -4.56 -14.52 -3.08
CA PHE A 549 -3.96 -15.73 -3.65
C PHE A 549 -3.79 -16.81 -2.56
N TRP A 550 -4.08 -18.06 -2.92
CA TRP A 550 -3.86 -19.25 -2.08
C TRP A 550 -3.02 -20.27 -2.83
N GLN A 551 -2.25 -21.09 -2.13
CA GLN A 551 -1.56 -22.23 -2.75
C GLN A 551 -2.59 -23.25 -3.25
N LYS A 552 -2.39 -23.78 -4.45
CA LYS A 552 -3.35 -24.68 -5.12
C LYS A 552 -3.60 -25.96 -4.32
N ASP A 553 -2.54 -26.63 -3.87
CA ASP A 553 -2.62 -27.83 -3.02
C ASP A 553 -3.50 -27.57 -1.78
N PHE A 554 -3.42 -26.38 -1.16
CA PHE A 554 -4.27 -26.01 -0.02
C PHE A 554 -5.75 -25.84 -0.43
N VAL A 555 -6.04 -25.23 -1.58
CA VAL A 555 -7.41 -25.09 -2.09
C VAL A 555 -8.02 -26.44 -2.45
N GLU A 556 -7.24 -27.32 -3.07
CA GLU A 556 -7.67 -28.68 -3.47
C GLU A 556 -7.86 -29.62 -2.26
N LEU A 557 -7.05 -29.48 -1.21
CA LEU A 557 -7.23 -30.22 0.06
C LEU A 557 -8.40 -29.70 0.90
N THR A 558 -8.61 -28.39 0.93
CA THR A 558 -9.58 -27.73 1.82
C THR A 558 -10.99 -27.70 1.24
N ILE A 559 -11.15 -27.37 -0.06
CA ILE A 559 -12.45 -27.15 -0.70
C ILE A 559 -12.79 -28.33 -1.60
N SER A 560 -13.85 -29.07 -1.23
CA SER A 560 -14.23 -30.34 -1.87
C SER A 560 -14.71 -30.25 -3.32
N ASN A 561 -15.09 -29.07 -3.80
CA ASN A 561 -15.47 -28.79 -5.19
C ASN A 561 -14.56 -27.73 -5.85
N SER A 562 -13.35 -27.54 -5.32
CA SER A 562 -12.29 -26.67 -5.87
C SER A 562 -12.09 -26.82 -7.38
N LYS A 563 -12.02 -28.06 -7.88
CA LYS A 563 -11.90 -28.39 -9.30
C LYS A 563 -13.06 -27.82 -10.14
N ASP A 564 -14.29 -27.91 -9.66
CA ASP A 564 -15.47 -27.39 -10.37
C ASP A 564 -15.43 -25.86 -10.49
N TRP A 565 -15.00 -25.16 -9.43
CA TRP A 565 -14.83 -23.70 -9.46
C TRP A 565 -13.69 -23.24 -10.38
N ILE A 566 -12.65 -24.07 -10.51
CA ILE A 566 -11.53 -23.88 -11.44
C ILE A 566 -11.95 -24.20 -12.89
N ASP A 567 -12.84 -25.16 -13.13
CA ASP A 567 -13.39 -25.47 -14.46
C ASP A 567 -14.50 -24.51 -14.91
N ALA A 568 -15.28 -23.96 -13.97
CA ALA A 568 -16.21 -22.84 -14.17
C ALA A 568 -15.51 -21.49 -14.46
N GLY A 569 -14.21 -21.38 -14.16
CA GLY A 569 -13.46 -20.14 -14.29
C GLY A 569 -13.80 -19.06 -13.25
N VAL A 570 -14.47 -19.44 -12.15
CA VAL A 570 -14.63 -18.59 -10.95
C VAL A 570 -13.29 -18.41 -10.25
N LEU A 571 -12.52 -19.51 -10.18
CA LEU A 571 -11.13 -19.53 -9.73
C LEU A 571 -10.18 -19.64 -10.92
N VAL A 572 -9.10 -18.87 -10.88
CA VAL A 572 -8.03 -18.84 -11.88
C VAL A 572 -6.75 -19.39 -11.25
N VAL A 573 -6.09 -20.32 -11.94
CA VAL A 573 -4.80 -20.90 -11.52
C VAL A 573 -3.67 -20.17 -12.22
N GLU A 574 -2.63 -19.78 -11.49
CA GLU A 574 -1.45 -19.07 -12.00
C GLU A 574 -0.14 -19.68 -11.46
N GLU A 575 0.95 -19.46 -12.19
CA GLU A 575 2.33 -19.78 -11.75
C GLU A 575 2.77 -18.75 -10.69
N SER A 576 3.30 -19.19 -9.54
CA SER A 576 3.65 -18.29 -8.43
C SER A 576 5.15 -18.05 -8.22
N SER A 577 5.47 -17.01 -7.45
CA SER A 577 6.79 -16.70 -6.93
C SER A 577 7.32 -17.84 -6.04
N GLY A 578 8.45 -18.45 -6.42
CA GLY A 578 9.13 -19.45 -5.59
C GLY A 578 9.77 -18.84 -4.34
N ALA A 579 8.99 -18.74 -3.26
CA ALA A 579 9.38 -18.30 -1.92
C ALA A 579 9.05 -19.39 -0.87
N ALA A 580 9.66 -19.31 0.32
CA ALA A 580 9.54 -20.34 1.36
C ALA A 580 8.27 -20.18 2.21
N VAL A 581 7.82 -21.27 2.83
CA VAL A 581 6.66 -21.30 3.73
C VAL A 581 6.97 -20.54 5.02
N THR A 582 6.09 -19.62 5.41
CA THR A 582 6.03 -19.09 6.78
C THR A 582 5.27 -20.06 7.68
N GLU A 583 5.97 -20.76 8.56
CA GLU A 583 5.35 -21.58 9.61
C GLU A 583 4.63 -20.68 10.62
N ASN A 584 3.30 -20.55 10.51
CA ASN A 584 2.44 -19.87 11.47
C ASN A 584 0.96 -20.32 11.33
N MET A 585 0.72 -21.64 11.35
CA MET A 585 -0.62 -22.23 11.37
C MET A 585 -0.69 -23.49 12.24
N ASP A 586 -0.32 -23.39 13.53
CA ASP A 586 -0.64 -24.45 14.50
C ASP A 586 -0.73 -23.93 15.96
N GLN A 587 -1.55 -22.90 16.18
CA GLN A 587 -1.78 -22.37 17.55
C GLN A 587 -3.11 -21.61 17.76
N ASP A 588 -4.23 -22.09 17.21
CA ASP A 588 -5.55 -21.46 17.44
C ASP A 588 -6.77 -22.40 17.35
N LEU A 589 -6.58 -23.71 17.57
CA LEU A 589 -7.63 -24.75 17.39
C LEU A 589 -8.08 -25.49 18.65
N THR A 590 -7.56 -25.13 19.84
CA THR A 590 -7.85 -25.81 21.12
C THR A 590 -8.47 -24.88 22.16
N GLY A 591 -9.56 -24.19 21.78
CA GLY A 591 -10.19 -23.13 22.61
C GLY A 591 -11.70 -23.23 22.88
N ILE A 592 -12.44 -24.22 22.36
CA ILE A 592 -13.93 -24.23 22.42
C ILE A 592 -14.53 -25.61 22.74
N THR A 593 -14.30 -26.16 23.94
CA THR A 593 -15.15 -27.23 24.54
C THR A 593 -14.95 -27.40 26.06
N ALA A 594 -15.48 -26.47 26.88
CA ALA A 594 -15.69 -26.73 28.32
C ALA A 594 -16.65 -25.71 28.98
N ALA A 595 -17.95 -25.90 28.85
CA ALA A 595 -18.94 -25.25 29.71
C ALA A 595 -19.38 -26.22 30.82
N LYS A 596 -19.18 -25.84 32.09
CA LYS A 596 -19.88 -26.42 33.24
C LYS A 596 -20.39 -25.31 34.16
N ARG A 597 -21.50 -25.58 34.84
CA ARG A 597 -22.23 -24.67 35.73
C ARG A 597 -21.97 -25.02 37.21
N GLU A 598 -22.54 -24.18 38.09
CA GLU A 598 -22.85 -24.45 39.51
C GLU A 598 -21.61 -24.55 40.44
N ASP A 599 -21.58 -23.95 41.65
CA ASP A 599 -22.53 -23.01 42.27
C ASP A 599 -21.93 -22.22 43.47
N VAL A 600 -22.65 -21.17 43.92
CA VAL A 600 -22.90 -20.70 45.32
C VAL A 600 -21.87 -21.04 46.45
N SER A 601 -21.39 -20.15 47.35
CA SER A 601 -21.52 -18.69 47.61
C SER A 601 -20.69 -18.22 48.85
N VAL A 602 -20.74 -16.91 49.21
CA VAL A 602 -20.40 -16.30 50.55
C VAL A 602 -18.88 -16.24 50.92
N ALA A 603 -18.28 -15.22 51.59
CA ALA A 603 -18.78 -14.14 52.44
C ALA A 603 -18.16 -12.72 52.22
N LYS A 604 -18.78 -11.74 52.89
CA LYS A 604 -18.65 -10.26 52.88
C LYS A 604 -17.45 -9.66 53.66
N GLN A 605 -17.16 -8.36 53.35
CA GLN A 605 -16.63 -7.27 54.23
C GLN A 605 -15.19 -7.41 54.82
N GLY A 606 -14.40 -6.34 55.03
CA GLY A 606 -14.52 -4.91 54.67
C GLY A 606 -13.68 -3.96 55.57
N LYS A 607 -13.29 -2.78 55.02
CA LYS A 607 -12.78 -1.54 55.70
C LYS A 607 -11.34 -1.44 56.27
N HIS A 608 -10.64 -0.38 55.82
CA HIS A 608 -9.61 0.45 56.49
C HIS A 608 -10.14 1.13 57.79
N PRO A 609 -9.37 1.80 58.71
CA PRO A 609 -8.24 2.73 58.40
C PRO A 609 -7.12 3.10 59.45
N THR A 610 -5.90 3.42 58.96
CA THR A 610 -4.95 4.49 59.46
C THR A 610 -4.43 4.42 60.94
N PRO A 611 -3.66 5.39 61.53
CA PRO A 611 -2.92 6.59 61.03
C PRO A 611 -1.44 6.78 61.57
N SER A 612 -0.79 7.91 61.20
CA SER A 612 0.22 8.75 61.96
C SER A 612 1.53 8.11 62.53
N SER A 613 2.77 8.49 62.13
CA SER A 613 3.56 9.76 62.35
C SER A 613 4.05 9.96 63.81
N THR A 614 5.33 10.22 64.14
CA THR A 614 6.19 11.42 63.91
C THR A 614 7.70 11.09 64.20
N GLY A 615 8.74 11.92 63.98
CA GLY A 615 8.95 13.25 63.36
C GLY A 615 10.36 13.85 63.70
N ALA A 616 10.72 15.03 63.13
CA ALA A 616 11.66 16.09 63.60
C ALA A 616 13.10 15.79 64.17
N VAL A 617 14.17 16.63 64.08
CA VAL A 617 14.50 17.93 63.41
C VAL A 617 16.04 18.18 63.43
N ALA A 618 16.63 18.76 62.36
CA ALA A 618 17.98 19.40 62.26
C ALA A 618 19.25 18.51 62.52
N ARG A 619 20.52 18.91 62.22
CA ARG A 619 21.13 20.18 61.73
C ARG A 619 22.40 19.90 60.85
N LEU A 620 22.83 20.88 60.04
CA LEU A 620 24.04 20.93 59.16
C LEU A 620 25.24 21.67 59.85
N PRO A 621 26.46 21.86 59.25
CA PRO A 621 27.06 21.44 57.94
C PRO A 621 28.52 20.86 58.01
N SER A 622 29.24 20.85 56.86
CA SER A 622 30.72 20.81 56.67
C SER A 622 31.41 19.42 56.73
N ASP A 623 32.49 19.10 55.98
CA ASP A 623 33.12 19.70 54.77
C ASP A 623 34.04 18.68 54.03
N VAL A 624 34.69 19.08 52.92
CA VAL A 624 35.97 18.52 52.36
C VAL A 624 36.00 17.01 52.01
N SER A 625 36.03 16.53 50.74
CA SER A 625 37.12 16.57 49.72
C SER A 625 38.44 15.84 50.14
N VAL A 626 39.30 15.23 49.30
CA VAL A 626 39.29 14.87 47.87
C VAL A 626 40.45 13.87 47.56
N LYS A 627 40.34 13.07 46.47
CA LYS A 627 41.38 12.35 45.68
C LYS A 627 42.79 12.06 46.25
N SER A 628 43.34 10.89 45.89
CA SER A 628 44.61 10.67 45.12
C SER A 628 45.07 9.21 45.24
N LYS A 629 46.04 8.62 44.51
CA LYS A 629 46.68 8.78 43.17
C LYS A 629 47.65 7.57 43.06
N SER A 630 47.92 7.04 41.84
CA SER A 630 49.14 6.24 41.47
C SER A 630 49.45 4.95 42.28
N ALA A 631 50.21 3.96 41.79
CA ALA A 631 50.59 3.52 40.43
C ALA A 631 51.02 2.03 40.49
N SER A 632 51.43 1.46 39.35
CA SER A 632 52.18 0.19 39.12
C SER A 632 52.97 -0.40 40.33
N SER A 633 53.12 -1.73 40.52
CA SER A 633 53.55 -2.72 39.51
C SER A 633 53.46 -4.21 39.93
N LEU A 634 53.24 -5.11 38.95
CA LEU A 634 53.81 -6.46 38.68
C LEU A 634 54.12 -7.52 39.79
N GLY A 635 53.78 -8.79 39.49
CA GLY A 635 54.17 -10.05 40.17
C GLY A 635 52.94 -10.97 40.37
N ALA A 636 52.75 -12.17 39.79
CA ALA A 636 53.56 -13.40 39.62
C ALA A 636 53.89 -14.11 40.97
N GLY A 637 53.55 -15.38 41.23
CA GLY A 637 52.77 -16.41 40.49
C GLY A 637 52.98 -17.83 41.11
N SER A 638 52.35 -18.90 40.56
CA SER A 638 52.59 -20.35 40.91
C SER A 638 52.10 -20.81 42.31
N LYS A 639 51.62 -22.04 42.60
CA LYS A 639 51.35 -23.32 41.86
C LYS A 639 50.46 -24.27 42.72
N ARG A 640 49.76 -25.23 42.06
CA ARG A 640 49.33 -26.57 42.56
C ARG A 640 48.35 -26.63 43.75
N ASP A 641 47.52 -27.65 44.00
CA ASP A 641 46.84 -28.77 43.25
C ASP A 641 45.54 -29.05 44.08
N SER A 642 44.58 -29.97 43.85
CA SER A 642 44.47 -31.21 43.05
C SER A 642 42.99 -31.52 42.64
N GLU A 643 42.64 -32.81 42.55
CA GLU A 643 41.37 -33.48 42.21
C GLU A 643 40.32 -33.47 43.37
N THR A 644 39.03 -33.81 43.25
CA THR A 644 38.26 -34.71 42.34
C THR A 644 36.80 -34.25 42.14
N ARG A 645 36.13 -34.79 41.09
CA ARG A 645 34.66 -35.08 40.93
C ARG A 645 33.59 -34.11 41.50
N THR A 646 32.50 -33.77 40.82
CA THR A 646 32.05 -33.69 39.41
C THR A 646 30.65 -32.99 39.46
N GLU A 647 29.92 -32.64 38.39
CA GLU A 647 30.07 -32.96 36.96
C GLU A 647 29.80 -31.73 36.06
N ALA A 648 28.86 -31.85 35.10
CA ALA A 648 28.53 -30.89 34.05
C ALA A 648 27.23 -30.09 34.33
N GLY A 649 26.96 -28.98 33.64
CA GLY A 649 27.77 -28.28 32.64
C GLY A 649 26.92 -27.30 31.83
N ASP A 650 27.42 -26.08 31.64
CA ASP A 650 26.67 -24.94 31.09
C ASP A 650 27.25 -24.47 29.75
N SER A 651 26.54 -23.54 29.11
CA SER A 651 27.02 -22.53 28.19
C SER A 651 27.20 -22.86 26.69
N LYS A 652 26.50 -22.02 25.93
CA LYS A 652 26.77 -21.49 24.57
C LYS A 652 28.24 -21.54 24.12
N LEU A 653 28.44 -21.73 22.82
CA LEU A 653 29.47 -20.98 22.07
C LEU A 653 28.94 -20.55 20.68
N GLN A 654 29.71 -19.69 19.99
CA GLN A 654 29.33 -19.06 18.72
C GLN A 654 29.30 -20.03 17.53
N SER A 655 28.48 -19.73 16.52
CA SER A 655 28.45 -20.43 15.23
C SER A 655 29.10 -19.58 14.13
N GLU A 656 30.32 -19.92 13.74
CA GLU A 656 30.94 -19.40 12.52
C GLU A 656 30.35 -20.05 11.26
N THR A 657 30.48 -19.39 10.11
CA THR A 657 29.88 -19.85 8.85
C THR A 657 30.83 -20.77 8.09
N MET A 658 30.36 -21.94 7.68
CA MET A 658 31.04 -22.81 6.70
C MET A 658 30.14 -23.05 5.49
N LEU A 659 30.71 -22.89 4.30
CA LEU A 659 30.01 -22.96 3.02
C LEU A 659 29.98 -24.40 2.48
N THR A 660 28.78 -24.96 2.30
CA THR A 660 28.55 -26.10 1.40
C THR A 660 27.35 -25.81 0.50
N GLY A 661 27.62 -25.51 -0.77
CA GLY A 661 26.59 -25.19 -1.75
C GLY A 661 25.93 -26.44 -2.33
N GLY A 662 24.64 -26.62 -2.04
CA GLY A 662 23.77 -27.58 -2.73
C GLY A 662 22.57 -26.86 -3.33
N SER A 663 22.63 -26.52 -4.62
CA SER A 663 21.54 -25.83 -5.30
C SER A 663 20.37 -26.79 -5.56
N THR A 664 19.30 -26.65 -4.79
CA THR A 664 18.07 -27.44 -4.97
C THR A 664 17.16 -26.79 -6.02
N ALA A 665 16.73 -27.57 -7.01
CA ALA A 665 15.83 -27.12 -8.06
C ALA A 665 14.42 -26.91 -7.48
N LYS A 666 14.06 -25.65 -7.19
CA LYS A 666 12.81 -25.33 -6.47
C LYS A 666 11.56 -25.67 -7.30
N HIS A 667 10.69 -26.49 -6.71
CA HIS A 667 9.31 -26.67 -7.13
C HIS A 667 8.60 -25.32 -7.33
N VAL A 668 8.13 -25.02 -8.55
CA VAL A 668 7.31 -23.82 -8.82
C VAL A 668 5.91 -24.06 -8.24
N PRO A 669 5.48 -23.34 -7.19
CA PRO A 669 4.15 -23.55 -6.62
C PRO A 669 3.09 -22.99 -7.58
N GLN A 670 1.93 -23.64 -7.67
CA GLN A 670 0.76 -23.07 -8.34
C GLN A 670 -0.11 -22.35 -7.32
N GLN A 671 -0.52 -21.12 -7.64
CA GLN A 671 -1.48 -20.37 -6.84
C GLN A 671 -2.84 -20.29 -7.52
N VAL A 672 -3.86 -20.03 -6.72
CA VAL A 672 -5.25 -19.88 -7.13
C VAL A 672 -5.76 -18.56 -6.59
N ARG A 673 -6.50 -17.81 -7.41
CA ARG A 673 -7.20 -16.59 -7.02
C ARG A 673 -8.61 -16.55 -7.59
N PHE A 674 -9.44 -15.65 -7.09
CA PHE A 674 -10.72 -15.34 -7.75
C PHE A 674 -10.49 -14.61 -9.08
N LEU A 675 -11.39 -14.85 -10.04
CA LEU A 675 -11.35 -14.23 -11.37
C LEU A 675 -11.30 -12.69 -11.31
N HIS A 676 -12.08 -12.09 -10.41
CA HIS A 676 -12.13 -10.65 -10.15
C HIS A 676 -12.54 -10.38 -8.69
N LYS A 677 -12.09 -9.28 -8.09
CA LYS A 677 -12.38 -8.93 -6.68
C LYS A 677 -13.89 -8.95 -6.36
N ILE A 678 -14.72 -8.40 -7.25
CA ILE A 678 -16.18 -8.36 -7.07
C ILE A 678 -16.84 -9.75 -6.97
N ILE A 679 -16.18 -10.80 -7.47
CA ILE A 679 -16.64 -12.19 -7.35
C ILE A 679 -16.21 -12.73 -5.97
N GLN A 680 -15.00 -12.45 -5.51
CA GLN A 680 -14.58 -12.75 -4.13
C GLN A 680 -15.48 -12.04 -3.10
N GLU A 681 -15.80 -10.77 -3.34
CA GLU A 681 -16.72 -9.98 -2.49
C GLU A 681 -18.15 -10.55 -2.51
N TRP A 682 -18.60 -11.12 -3.63
CA TRP A 682 -19.86 -11.87 -3.72
C TRP A 682 -19.85 -13.15 -2.88
N PHE A 683 -18.81 -13.99 -3.00
CA PHE A 683 -18.70 -15.21 -2.19
C PHE A 683 -18.56 -14.88 -0.69
N ALA A 684 -17.80 -13.84 -0.33
CA ALA A 684 -17.69 -13.34 1.05
C ALA A 684 -19.02 -12.83 1.60
N ALA A 685 -19.80 -12.11 0.80
CA ALA A 685 -21.12 -11.62 1.19
C ALA A 685 -22.14 -12.75 1.40
N ASN A 686 -22.04 -13.84 0.62
CA ASN A 686 -22.85 -15.04 0.83
C ASN A 686 -22.50 -15.71 2.16
N HIS A 687 -21.22 -15.80 2.54
CA HIS A 687 -20.83 -16.31 3.86
C HIS A 687 -21.44 -15.47 5.00
N LEU A 688 -21.33 -14.15 4.91
CA LEU A 688 -21.84 -13.23 5.93
C LEU A 688 -23.37 -13.28 6.03
N ALA A 689 -24.06 -13.25 4.89
CA ALA A 689 -25.52 -13.38 4.78
C ALA A 689 -26.04 -14.72 5.33
N TYR A 690 -25.41 -15.83 4.94
CA TYR A 690 -25.72 -17.17 5.45
C TYR A 690 -25.51 -17.26 6.97
N THR A 691 -24.39 -16.75 7.47
CA THR A 691 -24.09 -16.78 8.91
C THR A 691 -25.04 -15.90 9.72
N ILE A 692 -25.44 -14.72 9.21
CA ILE A 692 -26.52 -13.90 9.77
C ILE A 692 -27.83 -14.71 9.88
N SER A 693 -28.23 -15.42 8.81
CA SER A 693 -29.49 -16.18 8.77
C SER A 693 -29.59 -17.33 9.77
N ARG A 694 -28.46 -17.82 10.30
CA ARG A 694 -28.41 -18.86 11.34
C ARG A 694 -28.79 -18.33 12.74
N TYR A 695 -28.73 -17.02 12.99
CA TYR A 695 -29.12 -16.44 14.29
C TYR A 695 -30.61 -16.10 14.33
N ARG A 696 -31.31 -16.53 15.40
CA ARG A 696 -32.71 -16.17 15.65
C ARG A 696 -32.81 -15.06 16.68
N GLY A 697 -33.47 -13.94 16.31
CA GLY A 697 -33.72 -12.79 17.18
C GLY A 697 -32.76 -11.63 16.92
N GLU A 698 -33.32 -10.42 16.79
CA GLU A 698 -32.61 -9.21 16.34
C GLU A 698 -31.40 -8.86 17.23
N SER A 699 -31.46 -9.08 18.54
CA SER A 699 -30.35 -8.81 19.47
C SER A 699 -29.12 -9.68 19.24
N TYR A 700 -29.30 -10.94 18.80
CA TYR A 700 -28.19 -11.84 18.47
C TYR A 700 -27.58 -11.48 17.12
N VAL A 701 -28.42 -11.11 16.15
CA VAL A 701 -27.99 -10.61 14.84
C VAL A 701 -27.24 -9.28 14.98
N GLU A 702 -27.75 -8.32 15.76
CA GLU A 702 -27.07 -7.06 16.05
C GLU A 702 -25.73 -7.31 16.74
N ARG A 703 -25.66 -8.22 17.72
CA ARG A 703 -24.38 -8.59 18.36
C ARG A 703 -23.38 -9.15 17.35
N PHE A 704 -23.78 -10.15 16.55
CA PHE A 704 -22.91 -10.76 15.54
C PHE A 704 -22.43 -9.73 14.50
N ILE A 705 -23.31 -8.82 14.05
CA ILE A 705 -22.97 -7.73 13.13
C ILE A 705 -21.97 -6.75 13.76
N ASN A 706 -22.12 -6.39 15.04
CA ASN A 706 -21.13 -5.58 15.76
C ASN A 706 -19.77 -6.29 15.96
N GLU A 707 -19.75 -7.63 15.99
CA GLU A 707 -18.53 -8.44 16.07
C GLU A 707 -17.86 -8.65 14.68
N GLN A 708 -18.62 -8.67 13.59
CA GLN A 708 -18.09 -8.88 12.22
C GLN A 708 -17.76 -7.60 11.45
N LEU A 709 -18.57 -6.54 11.53
CA LEU A 709 -18.33 -5.31 10.77
C LEU A 709 -16.99 -4.58 11.06
N PRO A 710 -16.36 -4.68 12.25
CA PRO A 710 -15.00 -4.17 12.47
C PRO A 710 -13.94 -4.81 11.55
N LEU A 711 -14.25 -5.94 10.92
CA LEU A 711 -13.38 -6.66 9.97
C LEU A 711 -13.59 -6.20 8.51
N ILE A 712 -14.51 -5.27 8.24
CA ILE A 712 -14.88 -4.86 6.88
C ILE A 712 -14.68 -3.36 6.73
N ASP A 713 -13.60 -2.95 6.06
CA ASP A 713 -13.39 -1.54 5.66
C ASP A 713 -14.45 -1.13 4.62
N PRO A 714 -15.40 -0.22 4.95
CA PRO A 714 -16.43 0.21 4.01
C PRO A 714 -15.88 1.05 2.84
N SER A 715 -14.59 1.40 2.84
CA SER A 715 -13.92 2.15 1.77
C SER A 715 -13.53 1.25 0.59
N ASP A 716 -13.07 0.02 0.86
CA ASP A 716 -12.62 -0.94 -0.17
C ASP A 716 -13.56 -2.15 -0.29
N LEU A 717 -14.16 -2.63 0.80
CA LEU A 717 -15.02 -3.83 0.83
C LEU A 717 -16.52 -3.50 0.78
N HIS A 718 -16.89 -2.31 0.31
CA HIS A 718 -18.29 -1.86 0.26
C HIS A 718 -19.23 -2.80 -0.51
N PHE A 719 -18.71 -3.55 -1.50
CA PHE A 719 -19.49 -4.58 -2.20
C PHE A 719 -19.95 -5.73 -1.29
N VAL A 720 -19.14 -6.13 -0.29
CA VAL A 720 -19.52 -7.18 0.67
C VAL A 720 -20.78 -6.76 1.42
N LEU A 721 -20.77 -5.54 1.99
CA LEU A 721 -21.91 -4.97 2.72
C LEU A 721 -23.17 -4.88 1.85
N ARG A 722 -23.02 -4.38 0.63
CA ARG A 722 -24.11 -4.21 -0.34
C ARG A 722 -24.75 -5.53 -0.76
N PHE A 723 -23.94 -6.53 -1.08
CA PHE A 723 -24.43 -7.86 -1.44
C PHE A 723 -25.07 -8.56 -0.25
N THR A 724 -24.53 -8.41 0.97
CA THR A 724 -25.16 -8.93 2.19
C THR A 724 -26.50 -8.24 2.47
N VAL A 725 -26.64 -6.93 2.23
CA VAL A 725 -27.92 -6.21 2.32
C VAL A 725 -28.96 -6.76 1.33
N ALA A 726 -28.57 -7.06 0.09
CA ALA A 726 -29.50 -7.63 -0.89
C ALA A 726 -29.84 -9.12 -0.61
N LEU A 727 -28.89 -9.89 -0.06
CA LEU A 727 -29.08 -11.30 0.31
C LEU A 727 -29.83 -11.49 1.62
N GLN A 728 -29.78 -10.52 2.54
CA GLN A 728 -30.50 -10.48 3.81
C GLN A 728 -31.04 -9.07 4.10
N PRO A 729 -32.10 -8.61 3.41
CA PRO A 729 -32.69 -7.28 3.63
C PRO A 729 -32.96 -6.93 5.11
N PRO A 730 -33.41 -7.85 5.99
CA PRO A 730 -33.61 -7.56 7.42
C PRO A 730 -32.35 -7.18 8.23
N CYS A 731 -31.13 -7.31 7.68
CA CYS A 731 -29.92 -6.81 8.37
C CYS A 731 -29.54 -5.38 7.98
N CYS A 732 -30.20 -4.79 6.98
CA CYS A 732 -29.81 -3.50 6.38
C CYS A 732 -29.78 -2.35 7.39
N HIS A 733 -30.82 -2.22 8.24
CA HIS A 733 -30.83 -1.17 9.26
C HIS A 733 -29.77 -1.40 10.34
N LEU A 734 -29.40 -2.65 10.66
CA LEU A 734 -28.33 -2.96 11.62
C LEU A 734 -26.95 -2.60 11.05
N ILE A 735 -26.69 -2.89 9.78
CA ILE A 735 -25.45 -2.49 9.10
C ILE A 735 -25.34 -0.97 9.04
N ILE A 736 -26.40 -0.26 8.64
CA ILE A 736 -26.39 1.21 8.56
C ILE A 736 -26.30 1.83 9.96
N LYS A 737 -27.03 1.32 10.97
CA LYS A 737 -26.93 1.73 12.38
C LYS A 737 -25.50 1.58 12.91
N TYR A 738 -24.78 0.52 12.54
CA TYR A 738 -23.36 0.37 12.84
C TYR A 738 -22.50 1.42 12.11
N LEU A 739 -22.68 1.60 10.80
CA LEU A 739 -21.88 2.57 10.02
C LEU A 739 -22.05 4.00 10.56
N LEU A 740 -23.29 4.43 10.80
CA LEU A 740 -23.61 5.71 11.41
C LEU A 740 -22.94 5.86 12.79
N ARG A 741 -23.07 4.85 13.66
CA ARG A 741 -22.55 4.87 15.04
C ARG A 741 -21.01 4.83 15.13
N SER A 742 -20.36 4.06 14.25
CA SER A 742 -18.93 3.78 14.33
C SER A 742 -18.07 4.81 13.58
N TYR A 743 -18.65 5.49 12.57
CA TYR A 743 -17.94 6.46 11.75
C TYR A 743 -18.38 7.91 11.92
N SER A 744 -19.48 8.20 12.64
CA SER A 744 -19.78 9.57 13.08
C SER A 744 -18.69 10.06 14.05
N LYS A 745 -17.97 11.09 13.65
CA LYS A 745 -17.00 11.81 14.48
C LYS A 745 -17.49 13.24 14.62
N GLU A 746 -17.51 13.77 15.84
CA GLU A 746 -17.89 15.18 16.10
C GLU A 746 -19.32 15.55 15.64
N GLY A 747 -20.18 14.56 15.35
CA GLY A 747 -21.51 14.77 14.77
C GLY A 747 -21.55 14.89 13.24
N ASN A 748 -20.47 14.56 12.52
CA ASN A 748 -20.43 14.48 11.06
C ASN A 748 -19.99 13.09 10.58
N ILE A 749 -20.49 12.65 9.42
CA ILE A 749 -20.16 11.34 8.84
C ILE A 749 -19.33 11.50 7.54
N PRO A 750 -18.20 10.78 7.36
CA PRO A 750 -17.36 10.93 6.16
C PRO A 750 -18.08 10.61 4.84
N GLU A 751 -17.78 11.38 3.77
CA GLU A 751 -18.43 11.26 2.43
C GLU A 751 -18.46 9.81 1.93
N HIS A 752 -17.36 9.07 2.07
CA HIS A 752 -17.24 7.67 1.59
C HIS A 752 -18.12 6.68 2.38
N ILE A 753 -18.39 6.94 3.67
CA ILE A 753 -19.29 6.12 4.49
C ILE A 753 -20.74 6.42 4.12
N MET A 754 -21.09 7.70 3.92
CA MET A 754 -22.40 8.09 3.41
C MET A 754 -22.65 7.50 2.01
N ASP A 755 -21.65 7.55 1.11
CA ASP A 755 -21.69 6.90 -0.20
C ASP A 755 -21.92 5.39 -0.09
N CYS A 756 -21.26 4.71 0.85
CA CYS A 756 -21.52 3.29 1.13
C CYS A 756 -22.96 3.05 1.61
N ILE A 757 -23.49 3.91 2.51
CA ILE A 757 -24.86 3.81 3.04
C ILE A 757 -25.89 3.97 1.90
N PHE A 758 -25.76 4.99 1.04
CA PHE A 758 -26.65 5.16 -0.11
C PHE A 758 -26.56 3.98 -1.09
N LEU A 759 -25.35 3.46 -1.32
CA LEU A 759 -25.13 2.28 -2.17
C LEU A 759 -25.66 0.96 -1.55
N CYS A 760 -25.84 0.89 -0.24
CA CYS A 760 -26.58 -0.19 0.43
C CYS A 760 -28.10 -0.02 0.28
N PHE A 761 -28.64 1.18 0.50
CA PHE A 761 -30.06 1.46 0.23
C PHE A 761 -30.47 1.15 -1.22
N ALA A 762 -29.61 1.45 -2.20
CA ALA A 762 -29.84 1.13 -3.59
C ALA A 762 -29.94 -0.39 -3.89
N GLU A 763 -29.38 -1.24 -3.01
CA GLU A 763 -29.38 -2.70 -3.14
C GLU A 763 -30.41 -3.39 -2.22
N TYR A 764 -31.15 -2.62 -1.41
CA TYR A 764 -32.17 -3.13 -0.50
C TYR A 764 -33.50 -3.44 -1.20
N GLU A 765 -34.09 -4.61 -0.89
CA GLU A 765 -35.44 -5.01 -1.26
C GLU A 765 -36.18 -5.58 -0.05
N GLY A 766 -36.88 -4.71 0.69
CA GLY A 766 -37.67 -5.10 1.86
C GLY A 766 -38.71 -4.05 2.24
N GLU A 767 -39.66 -4.46 3.08
CA GLU A 767 -40.71 -3.57 3.60
C GLU A 767 -40.16 -2.61 4.67
N SER A 768 -40.60 -1.35 4.62
CA SER A 768 -40.12 -0.28 5.51
C SER A 768 -40.71 -0.37 6.93
N GLY A 769 -40.27 -1.36 7.70
CA GLY A 769 -40.58 -1.48 9.12
C GLY A 769 -40.00 -0.33 9.97
N SER A 770 -40.47 -0.19 11.22
CA SER A 770 -40.10 0.89 12.14
C SER A 770 -38.60 1.15 12.25
N ASN A 771 -37.79 0.09 12.31
CA ASN A 771 -36.34 0.19 12.49
C ASN A 771 -35.64 0.70 11.21
N MET A 772 -36.26 0.51 10.04
CA MET A 772 -35.80 1.10 8.78
C MET A 772 -36.19 2.58 8.69
N LEU A 773 -37.41 2.96 9.10
CA LEU A 773 -37.85 4.36 9.13
C LEU A 773 -36.98 5.23 10.06
N ASP A 774 -36.66 4.74 11.26
CA ASP A 774 -35.71 5.37 12.19
C ASP A 774 -34.29 5.49 11.58
N THR A 775 -33.88 4.53 10.75
CA THR A 775 -32.58 4.57 10.06
C THR A 775 -32.56 5.61 8.93
N VAL A 776 -33.60 5.67 8.09
CA VAL A 776 -33.76 6.74 7.07
C VAL A 776 -33.81 8.12 7.74
N ALA A 777 -34.58 8.26 8.83
CA ALA A 777 -34.68 9.50 9.60
C ALA A 777 -33.40 9.92 10.35
N LYS A 778 -32.41 9.02 10.49
CA LYS A 778 -31.05 9.38 10.95
C LYS A 778 -30.20 9.89 9.79
N VAL A 779 -30.22 9.22 8.65
CA VAL A 779 -29.47 9.62 7.45
C VAL A 779 -29.91 10.98 6.91
N CYS A 780 -31.20 11.32 6.98
CA CYS A 780 -31.75 12.60 6.50
C CYS A 780 -31.38 13.84 7.34
N LYS A 781 -30.66 13.67 8.46
CA LYS A 781 -30.14 14.76 9.32
C LYS A 781 -28.76 15.26 8.90
N GLU A 782 -28.03 14.43 8.15
CA GLU A 782 -26.74 14.76 7.55
C GLU A 782 -26.95 15.57 6.26
N ASP A 783 -25.96 16.35 5.86
CA ASP A 783 -26.01 17.15 4.62
C ASP A 783 -25.76 16.26 3.39
N ILE A 784 -26.81 15.97 2.61
CA ILE A 784 -26.73 15.06 1.47
C ILE A 784 -26.08 15.77 0.28
N THR A 785 -24.86 15.38 -0.10
CA THR A 785 -24.14 16.01 -1.23
C THR A 785 -24.03 15.09 -2.44
N ILE A 786 -24.40 15.59 -3.63
CA ILE A 786 -24.26 14.94 -4.93
C ILE A 786 -23.25 15.72 -5.77
N PHE A 787 -22.13 15.11 -6.15
CA PHE A 787 -21.09 15.72 -6.98
C PHE A 787 -21.10 15.19 -8.42
N ARG A 788 -20.68 16.03 -9.37
CA ARG A 788 -20.37 15.66 -10.75
C ARG A 788 -19.37 14.48 -10.86
N LYS A 789 -18.41 14.41 -9.92
CA LYS A 789 -17.40 13.32 -9.81
C LYS A 789 -17.97 11.97 -9.37
N ASN A 790 -19.14 11.93 -8.73
CA ASN A 790 -19.71 10.65 -8.25
C ASN A 790 -20.10 9.78 -9.45
N SER A 791 -20.03 8.46 -9.30
CA SER A 791 -20.50 7.54 -10.35
C SER A 791 -22.00 7.73 -10.60
N ARG A 792 -22.47 7.48 -11.83
CA ARG A 792 -23.91 7.56 -12.15
C ARG A 792 -24.74 6.64 -11.25
N LEU A 793 -24.22 5.46 -10.90
CA LEU A 793 -24.80 4.56 -9.90
C LEU A 793 -25.01 5.24 -8.53
N LEU A 794 -23.98 5.93 -8.03
CA LEU A 794 -24.02 6.62 -6.73
C LEU A 794 -24.92 7.86 -6.74
N GLN A 795 -24.95 8.61 -7.85
CA GLN A 795 -25.91 9.69 -8.04
C GLN A 795 -27.35 9.16 -8.04
N GLN A 796 -27.61 8.04 -8.75
CA GLN A 796 -28.92 7.40 -8.78
C GLN A 796 -29.32 6.79 -7.43
N ALA A 797 -28.35 6.28 -6.65
CA ALA A 797 -28.56 5.82 -5.28
C ALA A 797 -28.99 6.96 -4.33
N LYS A 798 -28.33 8.13 -4.42
CA LYS A 798 -28.70 9.32 -3.63
C LYS A 798 -30.08 9.85 -4.02
N VAL A 799 -30.42 9.90 -5.30
CA VAL A 799 -31.75 10.31 -5.76
C VAL A 799 -32.84 9.32 -5.31
N ARG A 800 -32.64 8.01 -5.48
CA ARG A 800 -33.56 6.98 -4.95
C ARG A 800 -33.73 7.02 -3.43
N PHE A 801 -32.70 7.44 -2.69
CA PHE A 801 -32.82 7.65 -1.25
C PHE A 801 -33.68 8.88 -0.91
N MET A 802 -33.56 9.99 -1.65
CA MET A 802 -34.45 11.15 -1.49
C MET A 802 -35.91 10.76 -1.78
N GLU A 803 -36.15 10.03 -2.88
CA GLU A 803 -37.48 9.49 -3.24
C GLU A 803 -38.05 8.63 -2.09
N LEU A 804 -37.25 7.73 -1.52
CA LEU A 804 -37.65 6.90 -0.36
C LEU A 804 -37.97 7.77 0.87
N ALA A 805 -37.13 8.75 1.20
CA ALA A 805 -37.37 9.66 2.32
C ALA A 805 -38.67 10.47 2.14
N SER A 806 -38.94 10.93 0.91
CA SER A 806 -40.19 11.63 0.56
C SER A 806 -41.42 10.71 0.67
N ILE A 807 -41.34 9.46 0.19
CA ILE A 807 -42.39 8.44 0.34
C ILE A 807 -42.66 8.12 1.83
N CYS A 808 -41.62 8.09 2.66
CA CYS A 808 -41.74 7.89 4.10
C CYS A 808 -42.19 9.14 4.88
N GLY A 809 -42.35 10.31 4.23
CA GLY A 809 -42.68 11.57 4.91
C GLY A 809 -41.56 12.11 5.81
N ILE A 810 -40.32 11.71 5.57
CA ILE A 810 -39.15 12.03 6.40
C ILE A 810 -38.48 13.30 5.86
N LEU A 811 -38.39 14.33 6.72
CA LEU A 811 -37.73 15.60 6.43
C LEU A 811 -36.23 15.40 6.16
N SER A 812 -35.77 16.00 5.06
CA SER A 812 -34.37 16.04 4.66
C SER A 812 -33.82 17.44 4.84
N ARG A 813 -32.83 17.58 5.73
CA ARG A 813 -32.28 18.86 6.19
C ARG A 813 -31.72 19.71 5.04
N LYS A 814 -30.70 19.20 4.33
CA LYS A 814 -30.03 19.92 3.25
C LYS A 814 -29.60 18.98 2.12
N LEU A 815 -29.87 19.40 0.89
CA LEU A 815 -29.33 18.79 -0.33
C LEU A 815 -28.35 19.74 -1.01
N GLN A 816 -27.14 19.27 -1.30
CA GLN A 816 -26.11 20.02 -2.00
C GLN A 816 -25.77 19.37 -3.35
N LEU A 817 -25.93 20.11 -4.45
CA LEU A 817 -25.67 19.63 -5.82
C LEU A 817 -24.44 20.36 -6.40
N SER A 818 -23.27 19.72 -6.43
CA SER A 818 -22.02 20.33 -6.90
C SER A 818 -21.64 19.92 -8.31
N ASP A 819 -21.70 20.90 -9.22
CA ASP A 819 -21.26 20.90 -10.62
C ASP A 819 -21.97 19.85 -11.49
N VAL A 820 -23.05 19.28 -10.94
CA VAL A 820 -23.77 18.09 -11.45
C VAL A 820 -24.98 18.44 -12.30
N VAL A 821 -25.67 19.56 -12.03
CA VAL A 821 -26.84 20.01 -12.82
C VAL A 821 -26.36 20.60 -14.16
N VAL A 822 -27.05 20.24 -15.24
CA VAL A 822 -26.78 20.76 -16.60
C VAL A 822 -28.00 21.43 -17.22
N SER A 823 -29.20 20.91 -16.96
CA SER A 823 -30.47 21.44 -17.45
C SER A 823 -31.50 21.43 -16.33
N ALA A 824 -32.58 22.20 -16.50
CA ALA A 824 -33.71 22.19 -15.57
C ALA A 824 -35.05 22.26 -16.28
N SER A 825 -36.11 21.92 -15.54
CA SER A 825 -37.51 22.16 -15.87
C SER A 825 -38.20 22.81 -14.67
N SER A 826 -39.51 23.02 -14.71
CA SER A 826 -40.24 23.48 -13.52
C SER A 826 -40.41 22.41 -12.44
N ASN A 827 -40.24 21.12 -12.77
CA ASN A 827 -40.60 20.00 -11.90
C ASN A 827 -39.43 19.04 -11.63
N ALA A 828 -38.36 19.11 -12.42
CA ALA A 828 -37.19 18.23 -12.31
C ALA A 828 -35.89 18.93 -12.75
N LEU A 829 -34.77 18.54 -12.13
CA LEU A 829 -33.40 18.90 -12.51
C LEU A 829 -32.77 17.75 -13.31
N GLU A 830 -31.98 18.08 -14.35
CA GLU A 830 -31.22 17.11 -15.14
C GLU A 830 -29.75 17.16 -14.76
N PHE A 831 -29.20 16.00 -14.40
CA PHE A 831 -27.78 15.84 -14.06
C PHE A 831 -26.93 15.52 -15.30
N SER A 832 -25.64 15.85 -15.25
CA SER A 832 -24.64 15.57 -16.31
C SER A 832 -24.45 14.08 -16.66
N SER A 833 -25.12 13.19 -15.92
CA SER A 833 -25.16 11.75 -16.11
C SER A 833 -26.46 11.26 -16.81
N GLY A 834 -27.38 12.16 -17.15
CA GLY A 834 -28.72 11.80 -17.66
C GLY A 834 -29.60 11.17 -16.58
N ILE A 835 -29.46 11.62 -15.33
CA ILE A 835 -30.41 11.34 -14.24
C ILE A 835 -31.32 12.55 -14.13
N MET A 836 -32.63 12.30 -14.07
CA MET A 836 -33.61 13.30 -13.65
C MET A 836 -33.80 13.17 -12.14
N MET A 837 -33.88 14.30 -11.44
CA MET A 837 -34.32 14.38 -10.06
C MET A 837 -35.58 15.25 -10.01
N GLU A 838 -36.71 14.67 -9.59
CA GLU A 838 -37.99 15.40 -9.47
C GLU A 838 -38.06 16.23 -8.17
N ALA A 839 -38.99 17.17 -8.10
CA ALA A 839 -39.24 18.00 -6.92
C ALA A 839 -39.52 17.12 -5.69
N GLN A 840 -39.01 17.53 -4.53
CA GLN A 840 -39.11 16.76 -3.28
C GLN A 840 -39.93 17.53 -2.25
N ASP A 841 -40.96 16.90 -1.72
CA ASP A 841 -41.86 17.55 -0.76
C ASP A 841 -41.25 17.69 0.64
N THR A 842 -40.27 16.84 0.99
CA THR A 842 -39.67 16.78 2.33
C THR A 842 -38.34 17.52 2.50
N LEU A 843 -37.86 18.26 1.50
CA LEU A 843 -36.56 18.93 1.52
C LEU A 843 -36.66 20.36 2.11
N GLU A 844 -35.84 20.68 3.12
CA GLU A 844 -35.88 21.98 3.83
C GLU A 844 -34.91 23.04 3.25
N GLU A 845 -33.70 22.63 2.85
CA GLU A 845 -32.69 23.51 2.25
C GLU A 845 -32.07 22.90 0.97
N ILE A 846 -31.78 23.74 -0.02
CA ILE A 846 -31.04 23.33 -1.22
C ILE A 846 -29.88 24.27 -1.57
N GLU A 847 -28.69 23.72 -1.82
CA GLU A 847 -27.53 24.47 -2.33
C GLU A 847 -27.05 23.87 -3.65
N ILE A 848 -27.20 24.61 -4.74
CA ILE A 848 -26.76 24.21 -6.07
C ILE A 848 -25.51 25.02 -6.42
N ILE A 849 -24.46 24.34 -6.87
CA ILE A 849 -23.17 24.93 -7.21
C ILE A 849 -22.85 24.56 -8.65
N ASP A 850 -22.61 25.56 -9.49
CA ASP A 850 -22.17 25.41 -10.88
C ASP A 850 -20.94 26.30 -11.10
N ARG A 851 -19.75 25.77 -10.84
CA ARG A 851 -18.48 26.50 -11.07
C ARG A 851 -18.09 26.52 -12.54
N GLY A 852 -18.58 25.56 -13.32
CA GLY A 852 -18.27 25.41 -14.74
C GLY A 852 -19.09 26.28 -15.69
N GLY A 853 -20.20 26.87 -15.22
CA GLY A 853 -21.14 27.57 -16.09
C GLY A 853 -21.94 26.62 -16.98
N ALA A 854 -22.19 25.40 -16.50
CA ALA A 854 -22.94 24.38 -17.23
C ALA A 854 -24.45 24.68 -17.32
N VAL A 855 -25.01 25.38 -16.32
CA VAL A 855 -26.43 25.74 -16.29
C VAL A 855 -26.65 27.02 -17.11
N THR A 856 -27.48 26.95 -18.15
CA THR A 856 -27.71 28.13 -19.00
C THR A 856 -28.47 29.25 -18.29
N LYS A 857 -28.44 30.47 -18.84
CA LYS A 857 -29.23 31.61 -18.33
C LYS A 857 -30.76 31.38 -18.40
N GLU A 858 -31.23 30.48 -19.25
CA GLU A 858 -32.65 30.10 -19.29
C GLU A 858 -32.96 29.02 -18.25
N ASP A 859 -32.11 27.99 -18.14
CA ASP A 859 -32.23 26.95 -17.12
C ASP A 859 -32.11 27.51 -15.71
N SER A 860 -31.31 28.56 -15.51
CA SER A 860 -31.25 29.36 -14.28
C SER A 860 -32.62 29.85 -13.79
N LYS A 861 -33.53 30.26 -14.70
CA LYS A 861 -34.91 30.62 -14.33
C LYS A 861 -35.72 29.39 -13.93
N LYS A 862 -35.50 28.27 -14.63
CA LYS A 862 -36.21 27.00 -14.39
C LYS A 862 -35.80 26.39 -13.04
N VAL A 863 -34.54 26.52 -12.63
CA VAL A 863 -34.06 26.16 -11.27
C VAL A 863 -34.83 26.94 -10.19
N VAL A 864 -35.05 28.24 -10.35
CA VAL A 864 -35.88 29.01 -9.40
C VAL A 864 -37.35 28.55 -9.42
N LYS A 865 -37.88 28.15 -10.59
CA LYS A 865 -39.24 27.57 -10.69
C LYS A 865 -39.34 26.18 -10.06
N PHE A 866 -38.30 25.36 -10.14
CA PHE A 866 -38.18 24.09 -9.43
C PHE A 866 -38.21 24.31 -7.91
N ILE A 867 -37.51 25.33 -7.40
CA ILE A 867 -37.58 25.72 -5.97
C ILE A 867 -39.01 26.11 -5.56
N THR A 868 -39.78 26.80 -6.42
CA THR A 868 -41.22 27.05 -6.18
C THR A 868 -42.14 25.82 -6.33
N LYS A 869 -41.58 24.63 -6.57
CA LYS A 869 -42.32 23.35 -6.57
C LYS A 869 -41.96 22.40 -5.44
N CYS A 870 -40.95 22.72 -4.63
CA CYS A 870 -40.67 21.99 -3.39
C CYS A 870 -41.30 22.75 -2.20
N PRO A 871 -42.45 22.30 -1.65
CA PRO A 871 -43.21 23.06 -0.65
C PRO A 871 -42.41 23.41 0.60
N LEU A 872 -41.61 22.49 1.14
CA LEU A 872 -40.88 22.73 2.40
C LEU A 872 -39.54 23.45 2.26
N ILE A 873 -39.02 23.73 1.04
CA ILE A 873 -37.76 24.47 0.90
C ILE A 873 -37.95 25.90 1.42
N ARG A 874 -37.20 26.26 2.47
CA ARG A 874 -37.19 27.62 3.06
C ARG A 874 -36.00 28.43 2.58
N GLN A 875 -34.85 27.79 2.42
CA GLN A 875 -33.62 28.43 1.93
C GLN A 875 -33.11 27.73 0.67
N ALA A 876 -32.83 28.53 -0.36
CA ALA A 876 -32.19 28.08 -1.58
C ALA A 876 -30.96 28.94 -1.89
N CYS A 877 -29.83 28.29 -2.15
CA CYS A 877 -28.58 28.91 -2.55
C CYS A 877 -28.19 28.43 -3.95
N PHE A 878 -27.86 29.35 -4.87
CA PHE A 878 -27.23 29.02 -6.14
C PHE A 878 -25.90 29.76 -6.29
N THR A 879 -24.84 29.03 -6.62
CA THR A 879 -23.51 29.58 -6.92
C THR A 879 -23.20 29.36 -8.39
N SER A 880 -22.96 30.44 -9.15
CA SER A 880 -22.68 30.37 -10.58
C SER A 880 -21.77 31.51 -11.04
N PRO A 881 -20.96 31.35 -12.10
CA PRO A 881 -20.32 32.48 -12.78
C PRO A 881 -21.33 33.38 -13.51
N SER A 882 -22.58 32.93 -13.71
CA SER A 882 -23.62 33.73 -14.36
C SER A 882 -24.33 34.70 -13.41
N GLU A 883 -24.69 35.88 -13.92
CA GLU A 883 -25.51 36.88 -13.22
C GLU A 883 -26.96 36.37 -13.00
N PRO A 884 -27.59 36.68 -11.85
CA PRO A 884 -28.92 36.18 -11.52
C PRO A 884 -30.01 36.55 -12.55
N PRO A 885 -30.99 35.67 -12.77
CA PRO A 885 -32.05 35.89 -13.76
C PRO A 885 -33.08 36.92 -13.29
N LEU A 886 -33.71 37.57 -14.27
CA LEU A 886 -34.99 38.25 -14.06
C LEU A 886 -36.08 37.18 -13.87
N LEU A 887 -36.84 37.31 -12.78
CA LEU A 887 -37.96 36.43 -12.44
C LEU A 887 -39.28 37.00 -12.97
N ASP A 888 -40.24 36.12 -13.28
CA ASP A 888 -41.60 36.57 -13.63
C ASP A 888 -42.49 36.72 -12.39
N LYS A 889 -43.55 37.52 -12.51
CA LYS A 889 -44.43 37.88 -11.38
C LYS A 889 -45.10 36.67 -10.70
N ARG A 890 -45.30 35.55 -11.41
CA ARG A 890 -45.83 34.31 -10.83
C ARG A 890 -44.77 33.61 -9.97
N THR A 891 -43.53 33.56 -10.44
CA THR A 891 -42.40 33.06 -9.65
C THR A 891 -42.19 33.92 -8.39
N VAL A 892 -42.32 35.25 -8.52
CA VAL A 892 -42.22 36.19 -7.39
C VAL A 892 -43.38 36.03 -6.39
N SER A 893 -44.61 35.75 -6.85
CA SER A 893 -45.74 35.53 -5.93
C SER A 893 -45.57 34.26 -5.12
N PHE A 894 -45.22 33.12 -5.74
CA PHE A 894 -44.94 31.87 -5.01
C PHE A 894 -43.79 32.03 -3.99
N LEU A 895 -42.69 32.68 -4.36
CA LEU A 895 -41.59 32.96 -3.41
C LEU A 895 -42.02 33.88 -2.24
N ARG A 896 -43.06 34.70 -2.41
CA ARG A 896 -43.63 35.58 -1.38
C ARG A 896 -44.67 34.86 -0.51
N GLU A 897 -45.48 34.00 -1.11
CA GLU A 897 -46.54 33.21 -0.47
C GLU A 897 -45.96 32.10 0.42
N ASP A 898 -44.90 31.42 -0.04
CA ASP A 898 -44.21 30.34 0.66
C ASP A 898 -42.99 30.81 1.51
N GLU A 899 -42.83 32.12 1.71
CA GLU A 899 -41.71 32.78 2.45
C GLU A 899 -40.28 32.33 2.05
N LYS A 900 -40.08 31.90 0.79
CA LYS A 900 -38.82 31.26 0.34
C LYS A 900 -37.68 32.26 0.13
N THR A 901 -36.58 32.06 0.85
CA THR A 901 -35.36 32.87 0.70
C THR A 901 -34.45 32.28 -0.37
N VAL A 902 -34.28 33.00 -1.50
CA VAL A 902 -33.38 32.61 -2.59
C VAL A 902 -32.16 33.53 -2.64
N THR A 903 -30.97 32.95 -2.53
CA THR A 903 -29.68 33.65 -2.54
C THR A 903 -28.79 33.18 -3.69
N TRP A 904 -28.13 34.13 -4.35
CA TRP A 904 -27.30 33.92 -5.52
C TRP A 904 -25.86 34.40 -5.26
N LYS A 905 -24.87 33.53 -5.46
CA LYS A 905 -23.45 33.79 -5.25
C LYS A 905 -22.72 33.86 -6.61
N THR A 906 -22.23 35.06 -6.97
CA THR A 906 -21.42 35.29 -8.18
C THR A 906 -19.93 35.45 -7.83
N GLY A 907 -19.11 34.51 -8.30
CA GLY A 907 -17.65 34.57 -8.19
C GLY A 907 -17.12 34.75 -6.75
N SER A 908 -16.01 35.47 -6.61
CA SER A 908 -15.47 35.87 -5.31
C SER A 908 -16.33 36.98 -4.66
N GLN A 909 -17.10 36.57 -3.65
CA GLN A 909 -17.81 37.39 -2.63
C GLN A 909 -19.12 38.11 -2.98
N LYS A 910 -19.54 38.28 -4.24
CA LYS A 910 -20.82 38.97 -4.51
C LYS A 910 -22.03 38.04 -4.34
N SER A 911 -22.53 37.99 -3.11
CA SER A 911 -23.82 37.39 -2.73
C SER A 911 -24.97 38.40 -2.91
N ARG A 912 -26.11 37.95 -3.46
CA ARG A 912 -27.35 38.72 -3.56
C ARG A 912 -28.55 37.87 -3.17
N THR A 913 -29.45 38.40 -2.35
CA THR A 913 -30.70 37.72 -1.98
C THR A 913 -31.87 38.37 -2.70
N PHE A 914 -32.79 37.57 -3.23
CA PHE A 914 -33.95 38.11 -3.94
C PHE A 914 -34.95 38.72 -2.94
N ASN A 915 -35.22 40.02 -3.06
CA ASN A 915 -36.19 40.69 -2.21
C ASN A 915 -37.58 40.64 -2.85
N THR A 916 -38.47 39.81 -2.29
CA THR A 916 -39.82 39.56 -2.82
C THR A 916 -40.75 40.78 -2.76
N ILE A 917 -40.42 41.83 -1.98
CA ILE A 917 -41.22 43.08 -1.88
C ILE A 917 -40.79 44.08 -2.96
N LYS A 918 -39.48 44.25 -3.17
CA LYS A 918 -38.92 45.15 -4.20
C LYS A 918 -38.87 44.51 -5.59
N GLU A 919 -39.10 43.21 -5.68
CA GLU A 919 -39.00 42.37 -6.90
C GLU A 919 -37.59 42.39 -7.54
N THR A 920 -36.56 42.66 -6.73
CA THR A 920 -35.15 42.83 -7.16
C THR A 920 -34.15 42.03 -6.33
N TRP A 921 -33.06 41.59 -6.98
CA TRP A 921 -31.88 41.04 -6.30
C TRP A 921 -31.12 42.12 -5.53
N MET A 922 -31.13 42.03 -4.21
CA MET A 922 -30.46 42.97 -3.31
C MET A 922 -29.07 42.45 -2.94
N ILE A 923 -28.06 43.31 -2.98
CA ILE A 923 -26.80 43.08 -2.24
C ILE A 923 -27.13 43.23 -0.74
N GLY A 924 -26.58 42.34 0.10
CA GLY A 924 -26.91 42.29 1.53
C GLY A 924 -26.61 43.60 2.26
N SER A 925 -27.54 44.03 3.11
CA SER A 925 -27.42 45.19 4.01
C SER A 925 -27.83 44.80 5.42
N GLU A 926 -27.09 45.22 6.43
CA GLU A 926 -27.25 44.77 7.82
C GLU A 926 -28.56 45.24 8.47
N THR A 927 -29.28 44.33 9.12
CA THR A 927 -30.27 44.61 10.18
C THR A 927 -30.17 43.52 11.24
N SER A 928 -30.16 43.89 12.53
CA SER A 928 -29.57 43.05 13.58
C SER A 928 -30.56 42.44 14.58
N THR A 929 -30.47 41.12 14.77
CA THR A 929 -30.94 40.42 15.98
C THR A 929 -29.93 39.35 16.43
N THR A 930 -28.96 39.80 17.22
CA THR A 930 -28.10 39.02 18.14
C THR A 930 -27.89 37.51 17.90
N SER A 931 -26.98 37.18 16.98
CA SER A 931 -25.89 36.25 17.29
C SER A 931 -24.60 36.78 16.64
N LYS A 932 -23.54 36.99 17.44
CA LYS A 932 -22.31 37.67 16.97
C LYS A 932 -21.24 36.66 16.56
N THR A 933 -21.25 36.28 15.28
CA THR A 933 -20.08 35.73 14.58
C THR A 933 -19.67 36.71 13.48
N SER A 934 -18.81 37.66 13.84
CA SER A 934 -18.34 38.70 12.93
C SER A 934 -17.38 38.14 11.88
N THR A 935 -17.87 37.97 10.65
CA THR A 935 -17.04 37.91 9.44
C THR A 935 -16.88 39.32 8.89
N GLY A 936 -15.68 39.69 8.40
CA GLY A 936 -15.47 41.07 7.93
C GLY A 936 -14.03 41.54 7.77
N ALA A 937 -13.17 40.77 7.11
CA ALA A 937 -11.93 41.29 6.53
C ALA A 937 -11.67 40.57 5.20
N ASP A 938 -11.33 41.34 4.17
CA ASP A 938 -11.09 40.85 2.82
C ASP A 938 -9.60 40.51 2.64
N SER A 939 -9.28 39.27 2.31
CA SER A 939 -7.90 38.88 1.96
C SER A 939 -7.84 37.64 1.06
N ASP A 940 -7.22 37.86 -0.10
CA ASP A 940 -6.25 37.02 -0.80
C ASP A 940 -5.76 35.73 -0.08
N TRP A 941 -5.51 34.66 -0.85
CA TRP A 941 -5.05 33.34 -0.34
C TRP A 941 -3.58 33.32 0.12
N THR A 942 -2.98 34.50 0.36
CA THR A 942 -1.54 34.69 0.59
C THR A 942 -1.10 34.67 2.05
N THR A 943 -2.03 34.79 3.00
CA THR A 943 -1.71 34.94 4.44
C THR A 943 -2.40 33.90 5.31
N LEU A 944 -1.66 32.84 5.68
CA LEU A 944 -1.97 31.93 6.78
C LEU A 944 -1.73 32.61 8.14
N GLU A 945 -2.23 33.83 8.32
CA GLU A 945 -1.73 34.79 9.30
C GLU A 945 -2.81 35.77 9.73
N ALA A 946 -2.92 36.03 11.04
CA ALA A 946 -3.85 36.96 11.66
C ALA A 946 -3.11 37.90 12.60
N LYS A 947 -3.43 39.20 12.53
CA LYS A 947 -2.82 40.27 13.34
C LYS A 947 -3.91 41.03 14.10
N GLY A 948 -3.71 41.27 15.39
CA GLY A 948 -4.65 41.96 16.25
C GLY A 948 -3.95 42.88 17.25
N ILE A 949 -4.57 44.02 17.54
CA ILE A 949 -4.14 44.91 18.64
C ILE A 949 -4.97 44.54 19.87
N ILE A 950 -4.30 44.06 20.91
CA ILE A 950 -4.90 43.63 22.17
C ILE A 950 -4.65 44.71 23.22
N SER A 951 -5.68 45.10 23.96
CA SER A 951 -5.59 46.07 25.05
C SER A 951 -5.68 45.39 26.41
N THR A 952 -5.67 46.16 27.50
CA THR A 952 -5.98 45.65 28.85
C THR A 952 -7.34 44.98 28.96
N ASN A 953 -8.26 45.19 28.01
CA ASN A 953 -9.56 44.50 27.99
C ASN A 953 -9.49 43.06 27.45
N GLY A 954 -8.30 42.59 27.04
CA GLY A 954 -8.12 41.28 26.40
C GLY A 954 -8.60 41.27 24.94
N GLY A 955 -8.80 40.08 24.39
CA GLY A 955 -9.33 39.88 23.04
C GLY A 955 -9.12 38.47 22.50
N ILE A 956 -9.69 38.23 21.31
CA ILE A 956 -9.55 36.97 20.56
C ILE A 956 -8.93 37.27 19.21
N ILE A 957 -7.97 36.45 18.78
CA ILE A 957 -7.41 36.44 17.42
C ILE A 957 -7.67 35.06 16.83
N GLU A 958 -8.21 34.99 15.62
CA GLU A 958 -8.48 33.75 14.90
C GLU A 958 -7.89 33.84 13.48
N ILE A 959 -7.34 32.75 12.96
CA ILE A 959 -6.96 32.66 11.53
C ILE A 959 -8.17 32.09 10.77
N PRO A 960 -8.85 32.88 9.89
CA PRO A 960 -10.12 32.50 9.28
C PRO A 960 -10.07 31.14 8.56
N ASN A 961 -11.14 30.35 8.72
CA ASN A 961 -11.32 29.02 8.10
C ASN A 961 -10.30 27.95 8.52
N THR A 962 -9.47 28.18 9.53
CA THR A 962 -8.47 27.19 10.01
C THR A 962 -8.77 26.58 11.38
N GLY A 963 -9.69 27.18 12.15
CA GLY A 963 -10.02 26.76 13.52
C GLY A 963 -8.92 27.05 14.57
N VAL A 964 -7.81 27.70 14.19
CA VAL A 964 -6.74 28.12 15.10
C VAL A 964 -7.06 29.48 15.70
N GLN A 965 -7.09 29.54 17.03
CA GLN A 965 -7.63 30.66 17.81
C GLN A 965 -6.78 30.93 19.06
N LEU A 966 -6.49 32.19 19.34
CA LEU A 966 -5.80 32.68 20.55
C LEU A 966 -6.77 33.53 21.39
N GLU A 967 -7.04 33.12 22.62
CA GLU A 967 -7.89 33.83 23.60
C GLU A 967 -7.01 34.45 24.69
N ILE A 968 -7.02 35.78 24.80
CA ILE A 968 -6.26 36.55 25.77
C ILE A 968 -7.24 37.22 26.75
N PRO A 969 -7.26 36.85 28.04
CA PRO A 969 -8.23 37.41 28.98
C PRO A 969 -7.95 38.88 29.33
N PRO A 970 -8.93 39.61 29.90
CA PRO A 970 -8.70 40.95 30.44
C PRO A 970 -7.56 40.96 31.47
N ASN A 971 -6.79 42.06 31.50
CA ASN A 971 -5.60 42.26 32.33
C ASN A 971 -4.47 41.23 32.13
N ALA A 972 -4.45 40.47 31.03
CA ALA A 972 -3.35 39.53 30.76
C ALA A 972 -2.02 40.21 30.37
N LEU A 973 -2.03 41.46 29.90
CA LEU A 973 -0.78 42.18 29.55
C LEU A 973 0.00 42.61 30.81
N PRO A 974 1.34 42.79 30.73
CA PRO A 974 2.13 43.30 31.84
C PRO A 974 1.66 44.66 32.37
N GLU A 975 1.82 44.89 33.68
CA GLU A 975 1.68 46.22 34.28
C GLU A 975 2.46 47.29 33.49
N GLY A 976 1.78 48.38 33.13
CA GLY A 976 2.30 49.45 32.28
C GLY A 976 2.14 49.23 30.76
N MET A 977 1.76 48.03 30.30
CA MET A 977 1.54 47.73 28.88
C MET A 977 0.06 47.84 28.49
N HIS A 978 -0.39 49.06 28.15
CA HIS A 978 -1.80 49.33 27.85
C HIS A 978 -2.33 48.68 26.55
N GLN A 979 -1.44 48.41 25.59
CA GLN A 979 -1.78 47.73 24.33
C GLN A 979 -0.56 46.98 23.76
N CYS A 980 -0.82 45.90 23.01
CA CYS A 980 0.18 45.07 22.34
C CYS A 980 -0.32 44.62 20.96
N ASN A 981 0.52 44.69 19.94
CA ASN A 981 0.25 44.11 18.62
C ASN A 981 0.70 42.66 18.63
N ILE A 982 -0.22 41.71 18.45
CA ILE A 982 0.07 40.27 18.39
C ILE A 982 -0.19 39.75 16.98
N CYS A 983 0.70 38.89 16.51
CA CYS A 983 0.60 38.19 15.24
C CYS A 983 0.62 36.68 15.48
N MET A 984 -0.34 35.97 14.90
CA MET A 984 -0.43 34.51 14.93
C MET A 984 -0.45 34.01 13.49
N ARG A 985 0.39 33.02 13.17
CA ARG A 985 0.43 32.43 11.81
C ARG A 985 0.55 30.91 11.86
N ILE A 986 0.00 30.25 10.85
CA ILE A 986 0.19 28.82 10.61
C ILE A 986 1.37 28.65 9.66
N ILE A 987 2.35 27.84 10.04
CA ILE A 987 3.48 27.51 9.16
C ILE A 987 3.12 26.20 8.42
N PRO A 988 2.91 26.23 7.08
CA PRO A 988 2.67 25.02 6.32
C PRO A 988 3.95 24.15 6.28
N PRO A 989 3.84 22.81 6.26
CA PRO A 989 5.00 21.93 6.21
C PRO A 989 5.81 22.14 4.93
N ASP A 990 7.08 22.50 5.11
CA ASP A 990 7.99 22.94 4.04
C ASP A 990 8.30 21.81 3.05
N SER A 991 7.76 21.91 1.83
CA SER A 991 7.82 20.88 0.77
C SER A 991 9.23 20.53 0.25
N SER A 992 10.27 21.13 0.84
CA SER A 992 11.67 20.96 0.47
C SER A 992 12.48 20.09 1.44
N ASP A 993 11.96 19.73 2.62
CA ASP A 993 12.75 19.05 3.66
C ASP A 993 12.71 17.51 3.58
N LYS A 994 13.82 16.89 3.19
CA LYS A 994 13.98 15.42 3.06
C LYS A 994 14.61 14.75 4.30
N ALA A 995 14.63 15.42 5.46
CA ALA A 995 15.44 15.02 6.61
C ALA A 995 14.72 15.03 7.98
N SER A 996 13.39 15.15 8.00
CA SER A 996 12.58 15.08 9.23
C SER A 996 11.47 14.03 9.13
N THR A 997 11.85 12.77 8.94
CA THR A 997 10.97 11.64 9.24
C THR A 997 10.50 11.69 10.71
N ASP A 998 9.41 10.99 11.00
CA ASP A 998 8.74 10.83 12.29
C ASP A 998 7.78 11.98 12.69
N PHE A 999 8.07 13.24 12.35
CA PHE A 999 7.26 14.36 12.88
C PHE A 999 6.05 14.74 12.02
N THR A 1000 6.25 14.99 10.71
CA THR A 1000 5.23 15.56 9.82
C THR A 1000 4.15 14.58 9.36
N ILE A 1001 4.19 13.33 9.84
CA ILE A 1001 3.19 12.29 9.50
C ILE A 1001 2.04 12.26 10.51
N ASN A 1002 2.26 12.73 11.75
CA ASN A 1002 1.30 12.65 12.86
C ASN A 1002 1.04 14.00 13.58
N SER A 1003 1.66 15.11 13.16
CA SER A 1003 1.56 16.41 13.85
C SER A 1003 0.28 17.19 13.54
N SER A 1004 -0.41 17.68 14.57
CA SER A 1004 -1.40 18.76 14.45
C SER A 1004 -0.76 20.08 13.95
N VAL A 1005 -1.60 21.06 13.60
CA VAL A 1005 -1.21 22.31 12.93
C VAL A 1005 -0.07 23.05 13.66
N ILE A 1006 0.96 23.46 12.91
CA ILE A 1006 2.08 24.28 13.41
C ILE A 1006 1.66 25.75 13.47
N VAL A 1007 1.84 26.40 14.62
CA VAL A 1007 1.50 27.81 14.86
C VAL A 1007 2.72 28.56 15.41
N GLU A 1008 3.03 29.73 14.83
CA GLU A 1008 3.99 30.72 15.36
C GLU A 1008 3.21 31.91 15.97
N LEU A 1009 3.71 32.43 17.09
CA LEU A 1009 3.13 33.54 17.86
C LEU A 1009 4.19 34.62 18.10
N LEU A 1010 3.88 35.86 17.74
CA LEU A 1010 4.77 37.02 17.81
C LEU A 1010 4.06 38.18 18.54
N PRO A 1011 4.80 39.09 19.21
CA PRO A 1011 6.26 39.21 19.25
C PRO A 1011 6.93 38.28 20.26
N ASP A 1012 8.10 37.74 19.89
CA ASP A 1012 8.96 36.96 20.79
C ASP A 1012 9.20 37.67 22.14
N ASN A 1013 9.26 36.89 23.22
CA ASN A 1013 9.49 37.29 24.62
C ASN A 1013 8.34 38.02 25.33
N LEU A 1014 7.14 38.15 24.74
CA LEU A 1014 5.97 38.67 25.47
C LEU A 1014 5.60 37.75 26.64
N THR A 1015 5.34 38.32 27.82
CA THR A 1015 4.91 37.60 29.04
C THR A 1015 3.53 38.05 29.46
N PHE A 1016 2.69 37.15 29.98
CA PHE A 1016 1.34 37.48 30.42
C PHE A 1016 1.16 37.34 31.94
N GLN A 1017 0.34 38.20 32.55
CA GLN A 1017 -0.04 38.13 33.97
C GLN A 1017 -1.16 37.10 34.24
N HIS A 1018 -1.93 36.76 33.20
CA HIS A 1018 -2.99 35.76 33.23
C HIS A 1018 -2.83 34.82 32.03
N GLN A 1019 -3.17 33.54 32.17
CA GLN A 1019 -2.92 32.54 31.13
C GLN A 1019 -3.71 32.82 29.85
N VAL A 1020 -2.99 32.79 28.73
CA VAL A 1020 -3.54 32.90 27.38
C VAL A 1020 -3.81 31.50 26.84
N LYS A 1021 -4.93 31.28 26.16
CA LYS A 1021 -5.26 29.97 25.57
C LYS A 1021 -5.04 29.96 24.06
N LEU A 1022 -4.29 28.97 23.57
CA LEU A 1022 -4.15 28.67 22.14
C LEU A 1022 -4.95 27.40 21.82
N SER A 1023 -6.01 27.52 21.01
CA SER A 1023 -6.79 26.40 20.50
C SER A 1023 -6.30 25.97 19.12
N ILE A 1024 -6.09 24.65 18.94
CA ILE A 1024 -5.64 24.04 17.68
C ILE A 1024 -6.52 22.81 17.38
N PRO A 1025 -7.12 22.69 16.18
CA PRO A 1025 -7.92 21.52 15.80
C PRO A 1025 -7.06 20.30 15.47
N HIS A 1026 -7.64 19.11 15.59
CA HIS A 1026 -6.95 17.85 15.27
C HIS A 1026 -7.91 16.75 14.77
N CYS A 1027 -7.36 15.74 14.08
CA CYS A 1027 -8.13 14.62 13.51
C CYS A 1027 -8.15 13.36 14.41
N PHE A 1028 -7.75 13.48 15.69
CA PHE A 1028 -7.40 12.34 16.54
C PHE A 1028 -8.60 11.81 17.36
N GLN A 1029 -8.90 10.52 17.27
CA GLN A 1029 -10.01 9.91 18.04
C GLN A 1029 -9.56 9.46 19.44
N LEU A 1030 -10.16 10.06 20.47
CA LEU A 1030 -9.97 9.68 21.87
C LEU A 1030 -10.75 8.38 22.19
N LYS A 1031 -10.08 7.34 22.67
CA LYS A 1031 -10.75 6.10 23.13
C LYS A 1031 -11.17 6.24 24.59
N LYS A 1032 -12.45 5.95 24.91
CA LYS A 1032 -13.08 6.20 26.22
C LYS A 1032 -12.43 5.56 27.46
N GLU A 1033 -11.51 4.61 27.28
CA GLU A 1033 -10.93 3.81 28.37
C GLU A 1033 -9.44 4.09 28.63
N ALA A 1034 -8.80 4.93 27.81
CA ALA A 1034 -7.41 5.36 28.01
C ALA A 1034 -7.35 6.89 28.11
N LYS A 1035 -6.65 7.44 29.10
CA LYS A 1035 -6.36 8.88 29.14
C LYS A 1035 -5.38 9.23 28.01
N PRO A 1036 -5.80 9.97 26.96
CA PRO A 1036 -4.93 10.33 25.86
C PRO A 1036 -3.97 11.44 26.31
N VAL A 1037 -2.68 11.28 26.02
CA VAL A 1037 -1.65 12.27 26.35
C VAL A 1037 -1.20 12.94 25.06
N ALA A 1038 -1.60 14.20 24.86
CA ALA A 1038 -0.99 15.03 23.82
C ALA A 1038 0.44 15.37 24.25
N LYS A 1039 1.42 15.04 23.40
CA LYS A 1039 2.78 15.53 23.54
C LYS A 1039 2.83 16.91 22.89
N LEU A 1040 2.82 17.97 23.70
CA LEU A 1040 3.04 19.32 23.18
C LEU A 1040 4.49 19.49 22.75
N PHE A 1041 4.73 20.12 21.60
CA PHE A 1041 6.06 20.54 21.18
C PHE A 1041 6.06 22.04 20.90
N MET A 1042 7.05 22.74 21.44
CA MET A 1042 7.24 24.17 21.19
C MET A 1042 8.57 24.41 20.48
N SER A 1043 8.58 25.44 19.64
CA SER A 1043 9.80 25.95 19.02
C SER A 1043 9.99 27.44 19.27
N HIS A 1044 11.25 27.87 19.29
CA HIS A 1044 11.68 29.24 19.48
C HIS A 1044 12.76 29.51 18.43
N HIS A 1045 12.40 30.30 17.43
CA HIS A 1045 13.17 30.59 16.22
C HIS A 1045 12.81 32.01 15.77
N LYS A 1046 13.68 32.68 15.00
CA LYS A 1046 13.31 33.96 14.39
C LYS A 1046 12.32 33.72 13.25
N GLU A 1047 11.48 34.71 12.99
CA GLU A 1047 10.70 34.80 11.76
C GLU A 1047 11.57 34.47 10.53
N GLY A 1048 11.13 33.50 9.72
CA GLY A 1048 11.85 33.04 8.52
C GLY A 1048 12.99 32.01 8.76
N ALA A 1049 13.31 31.64 10.00
CA ALA A 1049 14.16 30.49 10.29
C ALA A 1049 13.34 29.19 10.37
N ARG A 1050 13.95 28.01 10.15
CA ARG A 1050 13.23 26.73 10.30
C ARG A 1050 12.95 26.42 11.78
N PRO A 1051 11.78 25.88 12.14
CA PRO A 1051 11.44 25.52 13.51
C PRO A 1051 12.16 24.26 14.00
N ILE A 1052 12.39 24.22 15.30
CA ILE A 1052 13.07 23.16 16.06
C ILE A 1052 12.21 22.78 17.26
N TRP A 1053 11.62 21.60 17.18
CA TRP A 1053 10.65 21.10 18.15
C TRP A 1053 11.32 20.56 19.43
N LYS A 1054 10.77 20.93 20.58
CA LYS A 1054 11.13 20.41 21.90
C LYS A 1054 9.86 19.97 22.62
N GLU A 1055 9.82 18.74 23.11
CA GLU A 1055 8.68 18.26 23.89
C GLU A 1055 8.54 19.08 25.17
N LYS A 1056 7.29 19.36 25.55
CA LYS A 1056 6.88 20.18 26.69
C LYS A 1056 5.93 19.36 27.56
N THR A 1057 6.53 18.51 28.40
CA THR A 1057 5.81 17.57 29.28
C THR A 1057 4.92 18.25 30.32
N ASP A 1058 5.27 19.48 30.72
CA ASP A 1058 4.71 20.14 31.91
C ASP A 1058 3.79 21.32 31.55
N GLN A 1059 3.52 21.57 30.27
CA GLN A 1059 2.66 22.68 29.83
C GLN A 1059 1.18 22.28 29.97
N PRO A 1060 0.32 23.07 30.65
CA PRO A 1060 -1.08 22.71 30.78
C PRO A 1060 -1.80 22.74 29.42
N TYR A 1061 -2.53 21.67 29.12
CA TYR A 1061 -3.44 21.61 27.98
C TYR A 1061 -4.72 20.84 28.35
N GLU A 1062 -5.78 21.13 27.64
CA GLU A 1062 -7.03 20.37 27.61
C GLU A 1062 -7.16 19.72 26.23
N LEU A 1063 -7.55 18.45 26.18
CA LEU A 1063 -7.71 17.68 24.95
C LEU A 1063 -9.16 17.23 24.82
N THR A 1064 -9.87 17.86 23.89
CA THR A 1064 -11.27 17.55 23.55
C THR A 1064 -11.30 16.63 22.33
N ASP A 1065 -12.47 16.11 21.94
CA ASP A 1065 -12.58 15.25 20.75
C ASP A 1065 -12.16 15.96 19.44
N THR A 1066 -12.18 17.30 19.40
CA THR A 1066 -12.00 18.10 18.15
C THR A 1066 -10.81 19.07 18.18
N ARG A 1067 -10.39 19.49 19.38
CA ARG A 1067 -9.36 20.52 19.62
C ARG A 1067 -8.46 20.18 20.81
N CYS A 1068 -7.18 20.54 20.69
CA CYS A 1068 -6.29 20.73 21.83
C CYS A 1068 -6.24 22.22 22.19
N VAL A 1069 -6.44 22.55 23.47
CA VAL A 1069 -6.37 23.92 24.01
C VAL A 1069 -5.18 24.00 24.95
N ILE A 1070 -4.24 24.90 24.69
CA ILE A 1070 -2.94 24.98 25.38
C ILE A 1070 -2.88 26.30 26.18
N SER A 1071 -2.61 26.23 27.49
CA SER A 1071 -2.32 27.43 28.30
C SER A 1071 -0.89 27.91 28.08
N LEU A 1072 -0.73 29.21 27.87
CA LEU A 1072 0.55 29.89 27.62
C LEU A 1072 0.76 31.05 28.59
N ASP A 1073 1.94 31.08 29.22
CA ASP A 1073 2.34 32.12 30.18
C ASP A 1073 3.32 33.15 29.57
N SER A 1074 4.08 32.74 28.53
CA SER A 1074 5.04 33.62 27.84
C SER A 1074 5.55 33.07 26.50
N PHE A 1075 6.10 33.96 25.66
CA PHE A 1075 6.79 33.65 24.40
C PHE A 1075 8.33 33.61 24.58
N CYS A 1076 8.79 32.87 25.61
CA CYS A 1076 10.08 32.17 25.75
C CYS A 1076 11.41 32.86 26.20
N TRP A 1077 11.88 32.45 27.38
CA TRP A 1077 13.28 32.03 27.65
C TRP A 1077 13.25 30.60 28.24
N VAL A 1078 14.40 29.93 28.42
CA VAL A 1078 14.46 28.60 29.05
C VAL A 1078 15.13 28.68 30.42
N LYS A 1079 14.41 28.25 31.46
CA LYS A 1079 14.91 28.15 32.84
C LYS A 1079 15.82 26.95 33.03
N TYR A 1080 16.92 27.15 33.74
CA TYR A 1080 17.90 26.14 34.13
C TYR A 1080 18.11 26.16 35.63
N TYR A 1081 18.22 25.00 36.27
CA TYR A 1081 18.73 24.90 37.63
C TYR A 1081 20.27 24.84 37.60
N VAL A 1082 20.93 25.80 38.22
CA VAL A 1082 22.39 25.82 38.40
C VAL A 1082 22.69 26.29 39.83
N ASP A 1083 23.54 25.55 40.53
CA ASP A 1083 24.04 25.89 41.89
C ASP A 1083 22.92 26.30 42.88
N GLY A 1084 21.78 25.58 42.81
CA GLY A 1084 20.61 25.79 43.66
C GLY A 1084 19.68 26.94 43.24
N ARG A 1085 19.98 27.66 42.16
CA ARG A 1085 19.17 28.78 41.64
C ARG A 1085 18.54 28.45 40.30
N VAL A 1086 17.37 29.03 40.04
CA VAL A 1086 16.74 29.01 38.72
C VAL A 1086 17.21 30.23 37.92
N VAL A 1087 17.90 29.99 36.81
CA VAL A 1087 18.50 31.03 35.95
C VAL A 1087 18.08 30.81 34.50
N ASP A 1088 17.69 31.88 33.81
CA ASP A 1088 17.36 31.80 32.38
C ASP A 1088 18.62 31.60 31.53
N GLY A 1089 18.50 30.86 30.43
CA GLY A 1089 19.61 30.63 29.50
C GLY A 1089 19.19 30.19 28.10
N LYS A 1090 20.16 30.22 27.19
CA LYS A 1090 20.06 29.79 25.79
C LYS A 1090 21.10 28.70 25.50
N ARG A 1091 20.71 27.69 24.71
CA ARG A 1091 21.65 26.66 24.23
C ARG A 1091 22.35 27.16 22.98
N LEU A 1092 23.67 27.03 22.91
CA LEU A 1092 24.53 27.40 21.78
C LEU A 1092 25.38 26.20 21.33
N LYS A 1093 25.71 26.14 20.04
CA LYS A 1093 26.83 25.33 19.53
C LYS A 1093 28.02 26.27 19.33
N VAL A 1094 29.05 26.09 20.13
CA VAL A 1094 30.36 26.77 19.97
C VAL A 1094 31.27 25.90 19.11
N TYR A 1095 32.11 26.51 18.27
CA TYR A 1095 32.90 25.79 17.28
C TYR A 1095 34.27 26.45 17.03
N ALA A 1096 35.20 25.65 16.48
CA ALA A 1096 36.44 26.11 15.86
C ALA A 1096 36.54 25.48 14.46
N ALA A 1097 36.87 26.31 13.46
CA ALA A 1097 36.94 25.94 12.05
C ALA A 1097 38.07 26.71 11.35
N GLY A 1098 38.62 26.19 10.27
CA GLY A 1098 39.62 26.90 9.49
C GLY A 1098 39.85 26.28 8.12
N LYS A 1099 40.79 26.86 7.35
CA LYS A 1099 40.98 26.45 5.95
C LYS A 1099 41.78 25.14 5.85
N LYS A 1100 41.85 24.56 4.64
CA LYS A 1100 42.90 23.56 4.36
C LYS A 1100 44.26 24.26 4.49
N LEU A 1101 45.21 23.60 5.15
CA LEU A 1101 46.57 24.09 5.31
C LEU A 1101 47.47 23.38 4.29
N PHE A 1102 48.12 24.15 3.41
CA PHE A 1102 49.11 23.62 2.48
C PHE A 1102 50.48 23.54 3.17
N PRO A 1103 51.34 22.53 2.88
CA PRO A 1103 52.64 22.38 3.56
C PRO A 1103 53.59 23.58 3.43
N SER A 1104 53.41 24.38 2.37
CA SER A 1104 54.14 25.62 2.06
C SER A 1104 53.62 26.86 2.80
N GLU A 1105 52.42 26.83 3.39
CA GLU A 1105 51.85 27.99 4.08
C GLU A 1105 52.54 28.26 5.43
N SER A 1106 52.89 29.53 5.65
CA SER A 1106 53.47 30.05 6.89
C SER A 1106 52.46 30.78 7.77
N VAL A 1107 51.22 30.93 7.32
CA VAL A 1107 50.14 31.63 8.02
C VAL A 1107 48.87 30.77 7.99
N TYR A 1108 48.13 30.76 9.10
CA TYR A 1108 46.87 30.04 9.23
C TYR A 1108 45.82 30.90 9.96
N VAL A 1109 44.54 30.72 9.65
CA VAL A 1109 43.43 31.44 10.29
C VAL A 1109 42.38 30.44 10.77
N ALA A 1110 42.10 30.46 12.08
CA ALA A 1110 41.01 29.73 12.70
C ALA A 1110 39.86 30.69 13.04
N GLU A 1111 38.68 30.44 12.50
CA GLU A 1111 37.41 31.06 12.93
C GLU A 1111 36.87 30.29 14.14
N VAL A 1112 36.76 30.98 15.28
CA VAL A 1112 36.15 30.44 16.50
C VAL A 1112 34.89 31.23 16.78
N GLY A 1113 33.76 30.56 17.00
CA GLY A 1113 32.47 31.25 17.08
C GLY A 1113 31.36 30.43 17.70
N TYR A 1114 30.13 30.94 17.58
CA TYR A 1114 28.92 30.24 17.99
C TYR A 1114 27.76 30.48 17.03
N TYR A 1115 26.79 29.57 17.11
CA TYR A 1115 25.40 29.76 16.69
C TYR A 1115 24.47 29.16 17.76
N PRO A 1116 23.18 29.50 17.79
CA PRO A 1116 22.23 28.83 18.68
C PRO A 1116 22.22 27.30 18.46
N ASP A 1117 21.99 26.50 19.51
CA ASP A 1117 21.96 25.03 19.44
C ASP A 1117 20.62 24.55 18.87
N VAL A 1118 20.46 24.82 17.58
CA VAL A 1118 19.23 24.70 16.82
C VAL A 1118 19.58 24.15 15.42
N PRO A 1119 18.90 23.10 14.91
CA PRO A 1119 18.84 22.79 13.48
C PRO A 1119 18.67 24.03 12.58
N GLY A 1120 19.23 23.98 11.36
CA GLY A 1120 19.45 25.16 10.52
C GLY A 1120 20.60 26.06 10.97
N GLY A 1121 20.85 26.18 12.28
CA GLY A 1121 21.92 27.00 12.86
C GLY A 1121 23.32 26.65 12.36
N GLY A 1122 24.18 27.66 12.29
CA GLY A 1122 25.51 27.58 11.66
C GLY A 1122 25.45 27.84 10.17
N GLN A 1123 24.50 28.64 9.70
CA GLN A 1123 24.28 28.92 8.29
C GLN A 1123 25.42 29.78 7.71
N LYS A 1124 25.92 30.76 8.46
CA LYS A 1124 27.08 31.57 8.01
C LYS A 1124 28.32 30.68 7.86
N LEU A 1125 28.58 29.85 8.87
CA LEU A 1125 29.66 28.85 8.84
C LEU A 1125 29.53 27.87 7.67
N ARG A 1126 28.34 27.29 7.44
CA ARG A 1126 28.08 26.34 6.33
C ARG A 1126 28.16 27.00 4.95
N SER A 1127 27.79 28.28 4.84
CA SER A 1127 27.81 29.03 3.57
C SER A 1127 29.21 29.40 3.09
N ASN A 1128 30.24 29.20 3.93
CA ASN A 1128 31.64 29.43 3.58
C ASN A 1128 32.35 28.09 3.34
N PRO A 1129 32.38 27.56 2.09
CA PRO A 1129 32.99 26.26 1.78
C PRO A 1129 34.52 26.23 1.95
N GLN A 1130 35.16 27.36 2.28
CA GLN A 1130 36.59 27.40 2.60
C GLN A 1130 36.87 27.04 4.07
N LEU A 1131 35.87 27.08 4.97
CA LEU A 1131 36.04 26.78 6.39
C LEU A 1131 35.60 25.35 6.71
N LEU A 1132 36.57 24.52 7.12
CA LEU A 1132 36.36 23.17 7.59
C LEU A 1132 36.22 23.18 9.12
N VAL A 1133 35.10 22.68 9.63
CA VAL A 1133 34.83 22.63 11.08
C VAL A 1133 35.66 21.53 11.72
N ALA A 1134 36.65 21.91 12.53
CA ALA A 1134 37.56 20.99 13.20
C ALA A 1134 37.04 20.55 14.58
N SER A 1135 36.27 21.38 15.27
CA SER A 1135 35.47 20.92 16.41
C SER A 1135 34.21 21.76 16.67
N LYS A 1136 33.24 21.14 17.33
CA LYS A 1136 31.95 21.72 17.71
C LYS A 1136 31.50 21.10 19.04
N LYS A 1137 31.01 21.90 19.98
CA LYS A 1137 30.48 21.46 21.28
C LYS A 1137 29.20 22.23 21.62
N SER A 1138 28.31 21.62 22.41
CA SER A 1138 27.21 22.35 23.05
C SER A 1138 27.74 23.19 24.21
N PHE A 1139 27.11 24.34 24.41
CA PHE A 1139 27.36 25.27 25.50
C PHE A 1139 26.01 25.87 25.94
N VAL A 1140 25.86 26.15 27.23
CA VAL A 1140 24.68 26.89 27.74
C VAL A 1140 25.16 28.25 28.22
N PHE A 1141 24.53 29.28 27.69
CA PHE A 1141 24.83 30.69 27.94
C PHE A 1141 23.66 31.30 28.72
N PHE A 1142 23.95 31.88 29.88
CA PHE A 1142 22.95 32.31 30.85
C PHE A 1142 22.68 33.81 30.77
N ARG A 1143 21.49 34.23 31.20
CA ARG A 1143 21.07 35.64 31.23
C ARG A 1143 21.68 36.43 32.40
N GLU A 1144 21.99 35.74 33.49
CA GLU A 1144 22.42 36.32 34.76
C GLU A 1144 23.65 37.23 34.60
N GLY A 1145 23.48 38.52 34.89
CA GLY A 1145 24.54 39.54 34.81
C GLY A 1145 24.97 39.93 33.39
N GLU A 1146 24.22 39.53 32.35
CA GLU A 1146 24.41 39.93 30.94
C GLU A 1146 25.87 39.83 30.44
N GLN A 1147 26.60 38.81 30.91
CA GLN A 1147 28.03 38.67 30.63
C GLN A 1147 28.30 38.13 29.21
N PRO A 1148 29.32 38.65 28.50
CA PRO A 1148 29.66 38.24 27.15
C PRO A 1148 30.23 36.81 27.06
N LEU A 1149 30.18 36.22 25.88
CA LEU A 1149 30.86 34.96 25.58
C LEU A 1149 32.32 35.24 25.23
N LYS A 1150 33.25 34.74 26.04
CA LYS A 1150 34.69 34.90 25.85
C LYS A 1150 35.28 33.68 25.14
N LEU A 1151 36.07 33.92 24.10
CA LEU A 1151 36.76 32.93 23.28
C LEU A 1151 38.26 33.07 23.52
N LEU A 1152 38.84 32.09 24.22
CA LEU A 1152 40.23 32.11 24.68
C LEU A 1152 41.06 31.04 23.96
N LEU A 1153 42.11 31.44 23.25
CA LEU A 1153 43.20 30.54 22.86
C LEU A 1153 43.98 30.12 24.13
N GLN A 1154 43.97 28.82 24.44
CA GLN A 1154 44.64 28.24 25.61
C GLN A 1154 46.07 27.77 25.33
N LYS A 1155 46.31 27.15 24.16
CA LYS A 1155 47.60 26.53 23.82
C LYS A 1155 47.74 26.31 22.31
N ILE A 1156 48.97 26.38 21.82
CA ILE A 1156 49.38 25.96 20.47
C ILE A 1156 50.38 24.80 20.62
N VAL A 1157 50.29 23.79 19.75
CA VAL A 1157 51.24 22.66 19.70
C VAL A 1157 51.53 22.31 18.23
N PRO A 1158 52.80 22.16 17.80
CA PRO A 1158 54.02 22.51 18.51
C PRO A 1158 54.21 24.03 18.61
N SER A 1159 55.11 24.47 19.49
CA SER A 1159 55.42 25.89 19.75
C SER A 1159 56.08 26.65 18.59
N LYS A 1160 56.32 26.00 17.43
CA LYS A 1160 56.76 26.63 16.18
C LYS A 1160 55.69 27.51 15.51
N TRP A 1161 54.47 27.55 16.07
CA TRP A 1161 53.38 28.39 15.65
C TRP A 1161 53.00 29.36 16.77
N ARG A 1162 52.92 30.65 16.44
CA ARG A 1162 52.57 31.74 17.37
C ARG A 1162 51.35 32.51 16.88
N HIS A 1163 50.58 33.07 17.81
CA HIS A 1163 49.42 33.90 17.49
C HIS A 1163 49.86 35.33 17.21
N LEU A 1164 49.41 35.94 16.11
CA LEU A 1164 49.83 37.30 15.73
C LEU A 1164 49.09 38.41 16.50
N GLN A 1165 48.01 38.07 17.21
CA GLN A 1165 47.12 39.02 17.88
C GLN A 1165 47.03 38.69 19.38
N GLU A 1166 48.16 38.53 20.06
CA GLU A 1166 48.21 38.11 21.47
C GLU A 1166 47.45 39.05 22.43
N THR A 1167 47.42 40.35 22.12
CA THR A 1167 46.62 41.37 22.83
C THR A 1167 45.11 41.24 22.62
N GLN A 1168 44.65 40.45 21.65
CA GLN A 1168 43.25 40.11 21.42
C GLN A 1168 42.95 38.66 21.84
N ASN A 1169 43.37 38.28 23.04
CA ASN A 1169 43.07 36.97 23.62
C ASN A 1169 42.76 37.11 25.12
N PRO A 1170 41.52 36.86 25.58
CA PRO A 1170 40.37 36.35 24.82
C PRO A 1170 39.78 37.39 23.84
N LYS A 1171 39.01 36.91 22.87
CA LYS A 1171 38.06 37.72 22.08
C LYS A 1171 36.67 37.58 22.69
N GLU A 1172 35.91 38.66 22.77
CA GLU A 1172 34.62 38.67 23.46
C GLU A 1172 33.49 38.97 22.48
N ILE A 1173 32.38 38.23 22.59
CA ILE A 1173 31.15 38.51 21.85
C ILE A 1173 30.09 39.02 22.84
N PRO A 1174 29.61 40.27 22.68
CA PRO A 1174 28.64 40.89 23.59
C PRO A 1174 27.34 40.09 23.78
N PHE A 1175 26.72 40.26 24.94
CA PHE A 1175 25.52 39.54 25.35
C PHE A 1175 24.33 39.78 24.42
N GLU A 1176 24.20 41.00 23.89
CA GLU A 1176 23.08 41.46 23.07
C GLU A 1176 22.96 40.63 21.79
N TYR A 1177 24.07 40.31 21.11
CA TYR A 1177 24.06 39.46 19.91
C TYR A 1177 23.63 38.02 20.21
N ILE A 1178 23.89 37.53 21.42
CA ILE A 1178 23.53 36.18 21.88
C ILE A 1178 22.07 36.15 22.35
N ALA A 1179 21.62 37.22 23.03
CA ALA A 1179 20.22 37.46 23.37
C ALA A 1179 19.35 37.59 22.11
N GLN A 1180 19.84 38.30 21.09
CA GLN A 1180 19.27 38.40 19.74
C GLN A 1180 19.48 37.13 18.89
N GLY A 1181 20.17 36.11 19.39
CA GLY A 1181 20.32 34.81 18.73
C GLY A 1181 21.10 34.83 17.41
N GLU A 1182 21.95 35.82 17.18
CA GLU A 1182 22.73 35.92 15.94
C GLU A 1182 23.90 34.93 15.90
N GLU A 1183 24.24 34.42 14.71
CA GLU A 1183 25.50 33.70 14.48
C GLU A 1183 26.67 34.69 14.31
N ARG A 1184 27.73 34.50 15.09
CA ARG A 1184 28.94 35.34 15.13
C ARG A 1184 30.21 34.48 15.34
N SER A 1185 31.33 34.90 14.77
CA SER A 1185 32.65 34.29 14.96
C SER A 1185 33.74 35.36 15.07
N CYS A 1186 34.94 34.92 15.46
CA CYS A 1186 36.14 35.75 15.56
C CYS A 1186 37.35 35.00 14.97
N PRO A 1187 38.10 35.59 14.03
CA PRO A 1187 39.33 35.01 13.51
C PRO A 1187 40.47 35.10 14.54
N PHE A 1188 41.25 34.03 14.63
CA PHE A 1188 42.55 33.95 15.29
C PHE A 1188 43.60 33.65 14.23
N VAL A 1189 44.64 34.48 14.14
CA VAL A 1189 45.65 34.43 13.06
C VAL A 1189 46.98 33.96 13.60
N PHE A 1190 47.53 32.92 12.98
CA PHE A 1190 48.74 32.23 13.43
C PHE A 1190 49.84 32.31 12.36
N MET A 1191 51.09 32.41 12.80
CA MET A 1191 52.27 32.37 11.93
C MET A 1191 53.23 31.26 12.38
N LYS A 1192 53.92 30.66 11.41
CA LYS A 1192 54.85 29.54 11.55
C LYS A 1192 56.28 30.02 11.40
N ASP A 1193 57.12 29.77 12.40
CA ASP A 1193 58.51 30.26 12.42
C ASP A 1193 59.44 29.34 11.61
N SER A 1194 59.37 29.46 10.28
CA SER A 1194 60.39 29.16 9.25
C SER A 1194 61.00 27.75 9.07
N GLN A 1195 60.76 26.75 9.95
CA GLN A 1195 61.46 25.45 9.86
C GLN A 1195 60.58 24.18 9.86
N GLY A 1196 60.45 23.55 8.68
CA GLY A 1196 59.91 22.20 8.44
C GLY A 1196 58.36 22.06 8.43
N PRO A 1197 57.82 20.93 7.92
CA PRO A 1197 56.38 20.63 7.99
C PRO A 1197 55.96 20.21 9.41
N ALA A 1198 55.76 21.19 10.28
CA ALA A 1198 55.24 20.99 11.63
C ALA A 1198 53.74 21.31 11.67
N PHE A 1199 52.88 20.29 11.69
CA PHE A 1199 51.43 20.45 11.66
C PHE A 1199 50.88 20.94 13.01
N PRO A 1200 50.13 22.06 13.04
CA PRO A 1200 49.66 22.64 14.29
C PRO A 1200 48.38 22.01 14.82
N ILE A 1201 48.20 22.15 16.13
CA ILE A 1201 46.99 21.89 16.89
C ILE A 1201 46.74 23.12 17.77
N PHE A 1202 45.61 23.79 17.55
CA PHE A 1202 45.22 24.99 18.30
C PHE A 1202 44.12 24.60 19.30
N ILE A 1203 44.29 24.97 20.57
CA ILE A 1203 43.36 24.62 21.65
C ILE A 1203 42.69 25.89 22.14
N PHE A 1204 41.36 25.97 21.99
CA PHE A 1204 40.54 27.11 22.41
C PHE A 1204 39.62 26.73 23.58
N ARG A 1205 39.06 27.73 24.27
CA ARG A 1205 37.99 27.57 25.26
C ARG A 1205 36.96 28.67 25.07
N ALA A 1206 35.70 28.29 24.93
CA ALA A 1206 34.57 29.22 24.96
C ALA A 1206 33.98 29.22 26.38
N CYS A 1207 33.80 30.39 26.99
CA CYS A 1207 33.35 30.51 28.38
C CYS A 1207 32.51 31.78 28.66
N GLN A 1208 31.64 31.69 29.66
CA GLN A 1208 30.89 32.80 30.26
C GLN A 1208 31.10 32.72 31.78
N GLY A 1209 31.73 33.73 32.36
CA GLY A 1209 32.28 33.65 33.72
C GLY A 1209 33.22 32.44 33.87
N SER A 1210 33.04 31.66 34.94
CA SER A 1210 33.80 30.42 35.21
C SER A 1210 33.42 29.22 34.32
N ARG A 1211 32.21 29.23 33.76
CA ARG A 1211 31.61 28.12 32.99
C ARG A 1211 32.16 28.12 31.56
N GLY A 1212 32.79 27.04 31.10
CA GLY A 1212 33.43 27.05 29.78
C GLY A 1212 33.96 25.72 29.25
N VAL A 1213 33.75 25.47 27.96
CA VAL A 1213 34.05 24.23 27.22
C VAL A 1213 35.27 24.40 26.30
N ARG A 1214 36.07 23.34 26.15
CA ARG A 1214 37.26 23.31 25.27
C ARG A 1214 36.88 22.95 23.83
N LEU A 1215 37.51 23.65 22.89
CA LEU A 1215 37.48 23.41 21.45
C LEU A 1215 38.90 23.11 20.94
N LEU A 1216 38.97 22.44 19.80
CA LEU A 1216 40.20 22.00 19.15
C LEU A 1216 40.16 22.36 17.67
N ASP A 1217 41.28 22.82 17.13
CA ASP A 1217 41.49 22.89 15.69
C ASP A 1217 42.73 22.07 15.31
N ARG A 1218 42.60 21.30 14.23
CA ARG A 1218 43.58 20.44 13.59
C ARG A 1218 43.39 20.65 12.08
N PRO A 1219 44.18 21.52 11.42
CA PRO A 1219 43.93 21.87 10.03
C PRO A 1219 44.03 20.65 9.12
N LYS A 1220 43.05 20.45 8.22
CA LYS A 1220 43.13 19.35 7.24
C LYS A 1220 44.20 19.71 6.19
N ILE A 1221 45.29 18.96 6.20
CA ILE A 1221 46.44 19.15 5.31
C ILE A 1221 46.06 18.71 3.90
N TRP A 1222 46.47 19.46 2.87
CA TRP A 1222 46.30 19.01 1.48
C TRP A 1222 47.59 18.43 0.92
N VAL A 1223 47.50 17.19 0.43
CA VAL A 1223 48.59 16.48 -0.27
C VAL A 1223 48.09 16.11 -1.65
N SER A 1224 48.76 16.59 -2.69
CA SER A 1224 48.44 16.30 -4.09
C SER A 1224 48.89 14.88 -4.46
N LYS A 1225 47.94 13.98 -4.76
CA LYS A 1225 48.26 12.69 -5.39
C LYS A 1225 48.73 12.93 -6.84
N MET A 1226 50.04 12.89 -7.06
CA MET A 1226 50.60 12.49 -8.36
C MET A 1226 50.41 10.98 -8.56
N HIS A 1227 50.65 10.49 -9.78
CA HIS A 1227 50.50 9.07 -10.13
C HIS A 1227 51.45 8.17 -9.32
N LEU A 1228 50.94 7.05 -8.83
CA LEU A 1228 51.38 5.68 -9.13
C LEU A 1228 50.38 4.68 -8.53
N GLY A 1229 50.48 3.40 -8.90
CA GLY A 1229 49.49 2.35 -8.57
C GLY A 1229 49.84 1.48 -7.36
N GLN A 1230 49.26 0.27 -7.35
CA GLN A 1230 49.23 -0.72 -6.27
C GLN A 1230 48.36 -0.36 -5.06
N GLU A 1231 48.27 -1.32 -4.14
CA GLU A 1231 47.06 -1.67 -3.40
C GLU A 1231 47.01 -1.15 -1.95
N ASP A 1232 45.84 -1.37 -1.36
CA ASP A 1232 45.62 -1.74 0.04
C ASP A 1232 45.49 -0.70 1.17
N GLU A 1233 44.97 -1.24 2.27
CA GLU A 1233 44.71 -0.72 3.62
C GLU A 1233 43.70 0.43 3.83
N GLN A 1234 42.67 0.09 4.61
CA GLN A 1234 41.81 1.06 5.32
C GLN A 1234 42.59 1.75 6.44
N VAL A 1235 42.41 3.06 6.61
CA VAL A 1235 42.79 3.75 7.86
C VAL A 1235 41.50 4.06 8.64
N PRO A 1236 41.30 3.52 9.85
CA PRO A 1236 40.17 3.90 10.71
C PRO A 1236 40.30 5.36 11.19
N GLU A 1237 39.19 6.11 11.24
CA GLU A 1237 39.17 7.41 11.93
C GLU A 1237 39.15 7.22 13.46
N VAL A 1238 39.93 8.05 14.18
CA VAL A 1238 40.18 8.03 15.64
C VAL A 1238 39.97 9.40 16.28
#